data_AF-A0A8E5MDE5-F1
#
_entry.id   AF-A0A8E5MDE5-F1
#
_cell.length_a   1.000
_cell.length_b   1.000
_cell.length_c   1.000
_cell.angle_alpha   90.00
_cell.angle_beta   90.00
_cell.angle_gamma   90.00
#
_symmetry.space_group_name_H-M   'P 1'
#
loop_
_entity.id
_entity.type
_entity.pdbx_description
1 polymer ?
#
loop_
_entity_poly.entity_id
_entity_poly.type
_entity_poly.pdbx_seq_one_letter_code
_entity_poly.pdbx_strand_id
1 'polypeptide(L)'
;MLHPHARRTLISRPRPRSLLIIILAVVTTYSLVLNGSTHRLHIVPFNKAQQLSSASTGQQKELLPGENGGASDTDPGHHHDEPTGTRADWQIDVEDLVSWHDPDDHETQDDVLPGHETDGTPREPGDVARLQHEKDLRKMWRYAYKTTADLANSNLIYGNTLKQLVFKDDRTDEQKKQLREEPSTKLDLSDDQPVRFNPYPDYNGEDWNNAGHAPYVPCKGPTGGLVEDALVFRGRPARWPQPKFGSYHLFGLDPNLCWERDTRLGQYGLHEVKKEVEGSLQTVNWDTVNWGELQRHCLEQNAARFDMRMDKKNPYLNIYAETARPAGPDSNSKVKRRSAGVRRGEAGIKEPRTAVLLRSYTGMTYSDNDRQIIRALISELGLKTGGQYEVFLLVHSKNQSLPIFDDQELYQSVLKDNVPAELHGITVLWNDQQVWDLYPALTDESAKTVHSAQWLSVQKFSQDHPQFDYLWNWEMDFRYTGHHYDLLERLSTFAKRQPRKYLWERNGRHYIPEYHGDYDTTFREDVAKRHGNDTVWGPPVLPFINPVGPKPPVASHEDDDYEWGVGEEADFITVGPIFDPVDSQWIISSHVWGYGDENHNPKDVPRRTTIVTQSRISKRLLDVMHVENSRGNHVASEMTAQTVALLHGLKIVFAPHPVFMDRDWKGGFLNNWFNPGAHGESGGRGSPMGWGRERRFQGVTWYYRAEPPNRLYNNWMGWSDSGMGGPEWEKQHGRPCLPSVMLHPIKNSVPTKADHKTSFDLMFG
;
A
#
# COMPACT_ATOMS: atom_id res chain seq x y z
N MET A 1 -67.07 -4.22 -86.45
CA MET A 1 -65.71 -4.48 -86.99
C MET A 1 -64.89 -5.15 -85.90
N LEU A 2 -64.52 -6.41 -86.16
CA LEU A 2 -63.32 -7.16 -85.72
C LEU A 2 -62.90 -7.20 -84.24
N HIS A 3 -62.95 -8.43 -83.70
CA HIS A 3 -62.19 -9.01 -82.58
C HIS A 3 -60.65 -9.02 -82.83
N PRO A 4 -59.81 -9.68 -81.98
CA PRO A 4 -59.36 -9.37 -80.60
C PRO A 4 -57.80 -9.43 -80.51
N HIS A 5 -57.19 -9.32 -79.30
CA HIS A 5 -55.85 -9.83 -78.86
C HIS A 5 -55.32 -8.95 -77.70
N ALA A 6 -54.34 -9.27 -76.85
CA ALA A 6 -53.85 -10.46 -76.13
C ALA A 6 -52.67 -9.97 -75.24
N ARG A 7 -52.63 -10.40 -73.96
CA ARG A 7 -51.51 -10.48 -72.98
C ARG A 7 -50.17 -9.76 -73.23
N ARG A 8 -49.64 -9.10 -72.17
CA ARG A 8 -48.34 -9.47 -71.51
C ARG A 8 -48.07 -8.69 -70.22
N THR A 9 -48.02 -9.40 -69.10
CA THR A 9 -47.35 -8.99 -67.85
C THR A 9 -45.87 -9.40 -67.93
N LEU A 10 -44.95 -8.44 -67.74
CA LEU A 10 -43.51 -8.66 -67.64
C LEU A 10 -43.11 -8.51 -66.17
N ILE A 11 -42.83 -9.63 -65.50
CA ILE A 11 -42.05 -9.65 -64.25
C ILE A 11 -40.60 -9.81 -64.66
N SER A 12 -39.77 -8.80 -64.41
CA SER A 12 -38.33 -8.85 -64.63
C SER A 12 -37.67 -9.72 -63.54
N ARG A 13 -36.91 -10.74 -63.96
CA ARG A 13 -36.07 -11.53 -63.06
C ARG A 13 -34.89 -10.68 -62.56
N PRO A 14 -34.54 -10.70 -61.26
CA PRO A 14 -33.38 -9.99 -60.75
C PRO A 14 -32.07 -10.60 -61.26
N ARG A 15 -31.09 -9.74 -61.55
CA ARG A 15 -29.78 -10.09 -62.11
C ARG A 15 -28.96 -10.90 -61.08
N PRO A 16 -28.14 -11.87 -61.53
CA PRO A 16 -27.40 -12.80 -60.65
C PRO A 16 -26.44 -12.11 -59.66
N ARG A 17 -25.92 -10.92 -59.98
CA ARG A 17 -25.10 -10.12 -59.05
C ARG A 17 -25.89 -9.57 -57.86
N SER A 18 -27.16 -9.22 -58.06
CA SER A 18 -28.04 -8.73 -56.99
C SER A 18 -28.45 -9.87 -56.05
N LEU A 19 -28.68 -11.05 -56.60
CA LEU A 19 -28.91 -12.28 -55.83
C LEU A 19 -27.69 -12.68 -55.01
N LEU A 20 -26.47 -12.55 -55.56
CA LEU A 20 -25.25 -12.85 -54.82
C LEU A 20 -25.04 -11.91 -53.63
N ILE A 21 -25.32 -10.60 -53.79
CA ILE A 21 -25.22 -9.62 -52.71
C ILE A 21 -26.28 -9.89 -51.64
N ILE A 22 -27.50 -10.25 -52.03
CA ILE A 22 -28.57 -10.59 -51.08
C ILE A 22 -28.23 -11.87 -50.32
N ILE A 23 -27.69 -12.89 -51.00
CA ILE A 23 -27.26 -14.14 -50.34
C ILE A 23 -26.08 -13.87 -49.39
N LEU A 24 -25.09 -13.07 -49.80
CA LEU A 24 -23.98 -12.70 -48.93
C LEU A 24 -24.47 -11.89 -47.72
N ALA A 25 -25.38 -10.94 -47.92
CA ALA A 25 -25.99 -10.19 -46.82
C ALA A 25 -26.74 -11.12 -45.87
N VAL A 26 -27.56 -12.05 -46.38
CA VAL A 26 -28.29 -13.02 -45.56
C VAL A 26 -27.36 -13.96 -44.80
N VAL A 27 -26.29 -14.47 -45.43
CA VAL A 27 -25.29 -15.35 -44.78
C VAL A 27 -24.49 -14.59 -43.72
N THR A 28 -24.12 -13.33 -43.99
CA THR A 28 -23.40 -12.49 -43.02
C THR A 28 -24.30 -12.15 -41.83
N THR A 29 -25.58 -11.86 -42.10
CA THR A 29 -26.57 -11.59 -41.04
C THR A 29 -26.87 -12.86 -40.23
N TYR A 30 -26.96 -14.03 -40.88
CA TYR A 30 -27.18 -15.32 -40.22
C TYR A 30 -25.98 -15.71 -39.33
N SER A 31 -24.74 -15.51 -39.80
CA SER A 31 -23.53 -15.74 -38.99
C SER A 31 -23.39 -14.75 -37.82
N LEU A 32 -23.78 -13.49 -37.99
CA LEU A 32 -23.79 -12.50 -36.90
C LEU A 32 -24.87 -12.80 -35.84
N VAL A 33 -26.00 -13.38 -36.24
CA VAL A 33 -27.12 -13.69 -35.33
C VAL A 33 -26.92 -15.01 -34.59
N LEU A 34 -26.23 -16.00 -35.17
CA LEU A 34 -26.14 -17.35 -34.59
C LEU A 34 -24.76 -17.74 -34.03
N ASN A 35 -23.67 -17.08 -34.43
CA ASN A 35 -22.32 -17.39 -33.92
C ASN A 35 -21.70 -16.27 -33.09
N GLY A 36 -22.44 -15.20 -32.79
CA GLY A 36 -22.03 -14.18 -31.85
C GLY A 36 -22.36 -14.58 -30.41
N SER A 37 -21.51 -15.36 -29.75
CA SER A 37 -21.57 -15.56 -28.30
C SER A 37 -21.17 -14.26 -27.59
N THR A 38 -22.14 -13.37 -27.44
CA THR A 38 -22.11 -12.27 -26.48
C THR A 38 -23.38 -12.37 -25.67
N HIS A 39 -23.26 -12.56 -24.35
CA HIS A 39 -24.39 -12.45 -23.43
C HIS A 39 -24.88 -11.00 -23.45
N ARG A 40 -25.79 -10.68 -24.37
CA ARG A 40 -26.55 -9.43 -24.35
C ARG A 40 -27.68 -9.55 -23.34
N LEU A 41 -27.49 -8.94 -22.18
CA LEU A 41 -28.55 -8.59 -21.25
C LEU A 41 -29.63 -7.78 -21.98
N HIS A 42 -30.85 -8.31 -22.00
CA HIS A 42 -32.04 -7.65 -22.52
C HIS A 42 -32.64 -6.82 -21.39
N ILE A 43 -32.37 -5.52 -21.34
CA ILE A 43 -33.06 -4.61 -20.42
C ILE A 43 -34.45 -4.33 -21.02
N VAL A 44 -35.50 -4.78 -20.34
CA VAL A 44 -36.89 -4.42 -20.66
C VAL A 44 -37.23 -3.13 -19.92
N PRO A 45 -37.69 -2.06 -20.58
CA PRO A 45 -38.20 -0.89 -19.88
C PRO A 45 -39.54 -1.23 -19.22
N PHE A 46 -39.60 -1.15 -17.88
CA PHE A 46 -40.86 -1.26 -17.14
C PHE A 46 -41.60 0.08 -17.21
N ASN A 47 -42.65 0.15 -18.04
CA ASN A 47 -43.55 1.31 -18.11
C ASN A 47 -44.62 1.23 -17.02
N LYS A 48 -44.59 2.19 -16.09
CA LYS A 48 -45.54 2.34 -14.99
C LYS A 48 -46.80 3.06 -15.47
N ALA A 49 -47.66 2.39 -16.25
CA ALA A 49 -48.95 2.94 -16.66
C ALA A 49 -49.99 1.87 -17.05
N GLN A 50 -50.37 0.99 -16.12
CA GLN A 50 -51.72 0.40 -16.05
C GLN A 50 -51.81 -0.54 -14.84
N GLN A 51 -52.29 -0.03 -13.70
CA GLN A 51 -53.20 -0.73 -12.79
C GLN A 51 -53.58 0.20 -11.63
N LEU A 52 -54.37 1.22 -11.96
CA LEU A 52 -55.34 1.81 -11.05
C LEU A 52 -56.71 1.53 -11.67
N SER A 53 -57.28 0.36 -11.35
CA SER A 53 -58.73 0.14 -11.27
C SER A 53 -59.02 -1.32 -10.95
N SER A 54 -59.37 -1.59 -9.69
CA SER A 54 -60.64 -2.23 -9.33
C SER A 54 -60.57 -2.65 -7.87
N ALA A 55 -61.63 -2.26 -7.16
CA ALA A 55 -61.81 -2.42 -5.75
C ALA A 55 -62.36 -3.80 -5.39
N SER A 56 -62.13 -4.17 -4.13
CA SER A 56 -63.04 -4.90 -3.23
C SER A 56 -63.75 -6.16 -3.75
N THR A 57 -63.44 -7.32 -3.16
CA THR A 57 -64.34 -8.06 -2.25
C THR A 57 -63.62 -9.32 -1.74
N GLY A 58 -63.84 -9.65 -0.46
CA GLY A 58 -63.05 -10.64 0.26
C GLY A 58 -63.49 -12.10 0.13
N GLN A 59 -62.64 -12.99 0.65
CA GLN A 59 -63.01 -14.11 1.52
C GLN A 59 -61.74 -14.86 1.97
N GLN A 60 -61.67 -15.18 3.27
CA GLN A 60 -60.75 -16.16 3.85
C GLN A 60 -61.02 -17.55 3.27
N LYS A 61 -59.96 -18.33 3.03
CA LYS A 61 -60.00 -19.79 3.20
C LYS A 61 -58.62 -20.41 3.45
N GLU A 62 -58.67 -21.45 4.28
CA GLU A 62 -57.59 -22.19 4.94
C GLU A 62 -56.68 -23.03 4.04
N LEU A 63 -55.53 -23.39 4.65
CA LEU A 63 -54.52 -24.38 4.27
C LEU A 63 -55.07 -25.71 3.73
N LEU A 64 -54.27 -26.39 2.89
CA LEU A 64 -53.79 -27.78 3.04
C LEU A 64 -52.68 -28.10 1.98
N PRO A 65 -51.83 -29.13 2.19
CA PRO A 65 -50.48 -29.25 1.62
C PRO A 65 -50.39 -30.17 0.39
N GLY A 66 -49.31 -30.03 -0.39
CA GLY A 66 -48.99 -30.94 -1.51
C GLY A 66 -47.52 -30.88 -1.90
N GLU A 67 -46.89 -32.06 -1.93
CA GLU A 67 -45.47 -32.35 -2.01
C GLU A 67 -44.84 -32.29 -3.44
N ASN A 68 -43.52 -32.06 -3.43
CA ASN A 68 -42.44 -32.62 -4.28
C ASN A 68 -42.15 -32.11 -5.71
N GLY A 69 -40.88 -31.69 -5.87
CA GLY A 69 -40.08 -31.69 -7.12
C GLY A 69 -39.12 -30.49 -7.25
N GLY A 70 -37.98 -30.45 -6.53
CA GLY A 70 -36.62 -30.70 -7.08
C GLY A 70 -35.97 -29.44 -7.71
N ALA A 71 -35.24 -28.60 -6.97
CA ALA A 71 -33.81 -28.69 -6.61
C ALA A 71 -32.81 -28.22 -7.71
N SER A 72 -32.19 -27.05 -7.48
CA SER A 72 -30.75 -26.79 -7.67
C SER A 72 -30.45 -25.32 -7.33
N ASP A 73 -30.39 -25.02 -6.03
CA ASP A 73 -29.72 -23.83 -5.50
C ASP A 73 -28.92 -24.32 -4.29
N THR A 74 -27.60 -24.34 -4.42
CA THR A 74 -26.69 -24.58 -3.30
C THR A 74 -25.44 -23.73 -3.49
N ASP A 75 -25.55 -22.50 -2.99
CA ASP A 75 -24.49 -21.83 -2.25
C ASP A 75 -24.03 -22.76 -1.09
N PRO A 76 -22.77 -23.18 -1.01
CA PRO A 76 -22.30 -23.97 0.11
C PRO A 76 -22.02 -23.05 1.29
N GLY A 77 -23.03 -22.91 2.16
CA GLY A 77 -22.92 -22.17 3.40
C GLY A 77 -21.85 -22.71 4.34
N HIS A 78 -21.18 -21.80 5.03
CA HIS A 78 -20.51 -22.04 6.29
C HIS A 78 -21.26 -21.30 7.40
N HIS A 79 -22.19 -22.00 8.07
CA HIS A 79 -22.69 -21.60 9.36
C HIS A 79 -21.65 -21.94 10.43
N HIS A 80 -20.84 -20.95 10.80
CA HIS A 80 -20.28 -20.90 12.14
C HIS A 80 -21.25 -20.09 13.02
N ASP A 81 -21.80 -20.74 14.05
CA ASP A 81 -22.46 -20.02 15.15
C ASP A 81 -21.41 -19.11 15.81
N GLU A 82 -21.37 -17.83 15.41
CA GLU A 82 -20.42 -16.84 15.93
C GLU A 82 -21.08 -15.84 16.91
N PRO A 83 -20.31 -15.30 17.87
CA PRO A 83 -20.82 -14.46 18.96
C PRO A 83 -21.09 -13.00 18.54
N THR A 84 -20.99 -12.65 17.26
CA THR A 84 -20.90 -11.26 16.77
C THR A 84 -22.25 -10.53 16.68
N GLY A 85 -23.37 -11.18 16.99
CA GLY A 85 -24.68 -10.53 17.15
C GLY A 85 -25.33 -9.95 15.88
N THR A 86 -24.65 -9.91 14.74
CA THR A 86 -25.21 -9.47 13.46
C THR A 86 -25.65 -10.66 12.61
N ARG A 87 -26.96 -10.90 12.56
CA ARG A 87 -27.63 -11.92 11.72
C ARG A 87 -28.04 -11.42 10.32
N ALA A 88 -27.73 -10.18 9.98
CA ALA A 88 -28.19 -9.56 8.74
C ALA A 88 -27.17 -9.77 7.61
N ASP A 89 -27.59 -10.44 6.55
CA ASP A 89 -26.94 -10.33 5.24
C ASP A 89 -27.23 -8.92 4.72
N TRP A 90 -26.22 -8.05 4.71
CA TRP A 90 -26.34 -6.67 4.23
C TRP A 90 -26.34 -6.64 2.69
N GLN A 91 -27.39 -7.19 2.09
CA GLN A 91 -27.71 -6.91 0.69
C GLN A 91 -28.55 -5.63 0.66
N ILE A 92 -27.93 -4.54 0.24
CA ILE A 92 -28.59 -3.24 0.11
C ILE A 92 -28.75 -3.00 -1.38
N ASP A 93 -29.99 -2.90 -1.87
CA ASP A 93 -30.28 -2.51 -3.24
C ASP A 93 -30.53 -1.00 -3.32
N VAL A 94 -30.12 -0.37 -4.42
CA VAL A 94 -30.29 1.09 -4.57
C VAL A 94 -31.77 1.48 -4.62
N GLU A 95 -32.62 0.59 -5.13
CA GLU A 95 -34.07 0.74 -5.19
C GLU A 95 -34.69 0.93 -3.80
N ASP A 96 -34.11 0.34 -2.75
CA ASP A 96 -34.55 0.50 -1.37
C ASP A 96 -34.18 1.88 -0.79
N LEU A 97 -33.18 2.52 -1.39
CA LEU A 97 -32.66 3.80 -0.93
C LEU A 97 -33.25 5.00 -1.67
N VAL A 98 -34.24 4.83 -2.55
CA VAL A 98 -34.81 5.94 -3.34
C VAL A 98 -35.28 7.10 -2.46
N SER A 99 -35.90 6.81 -1.31
CA SER A 99 -36.39 7.84 -0.37
C SER A 99 -35.39 8.19 0.74
N TRP A 100 -34.24 7.50 0.82
CA TRP A 100 -33.19 7.85 1.76
C TRP A 100 -32.33 8.98 1.20
N HIS A 101 -32.03 9.95 2.06
CA HIS A 101 -31.13 11.05 1.75
C HIS A 101 -30.24 11.32 2.96
N ASP A 102 -28.97 11.58 2.70
CA ASP A 102 -28.00 11.95 3.72
C ASP A 102 -27.98 13.49 3.85
N PRO A 103 -28.34 14.07 5.02
CA PRO A 103 -28.33 15.53 5.18
C PRO A 103 -26.96 16.19 5.00
N ASP A 104 -25.88 15.43 5.18
CA ASP A 104 -24.49 15.90 5.03
C ASP A 104 -23.97 15.67 3.60
N ASP A 105 -24.80 15.12 2.72
CA ASP A 105 -24.47 14.84 1.33
C ASP A 105 -24.98 15.96 0.42
N HIS A 106 -24.03 16.61 -0.24
CA HIS A 106 -24.32 17.66 -1.22
C HIS A 106 -24.41 17.12 -2.64
N GLU A 107 -24.21 15.81 -2.84
CA GLU A 107 -24.28 15.15 -4.14
C GLU A 107 -25.71 15.09 -4.68
N THR A 108 -25.95 15.72 -5.84
CA THR A 108 -27.25 15.71 -6.53
C THR A 108 -27.29 14.69 -7.67
N GLN A 109 -28.48 14.37 -8.18
CA GLN A 109 -28.61 13.52 -9.38
C GLN A 109 -28.03 14.16 -10.64
N ASP A 110 -27.84 15.48 -10.65
CA ASP A 110 -27.30 16.23 -11.78
C ASP A 110 -25.76 16.34 -11.76
N ASP A 111 -25.13 16.11 -10.61
CA ASP A 111 -23.66 16.18 -10.48
C ASP A 111 -22.98 15.12 -11.35
N VAL A 112 -21.89 15.42 -12.01
CA VAL A 112 -21.16 14.44 -12.82
C VAL A 112 -19.75 14.26 -12.28
N LEU A 113 -19.10 13.13 -12.61
CA LEU A 113 -17.80 12.83 -12.00
C LEU A 113 -16.75 13.81 -12.53
N PRO A 114 -15.98 14.49 -11.66
CA PRO A 114 -14.81 15.26 -12.07
C PRO A 114 -13.86 14.39 -12.92
N GLY A 115 -13.45 14.90 -14.09
CA GLY A 115 -12.73 14.13 -15.12
C GLY A 115 -13.61 13.64 -16.29
N HIS A 116 -14.93 13.57 -16.11
CA HIS A 116 -15.91 13.40 -17.20
C HIS A 116 -16.63 14.70 -17.58
N GLU A 117 -16.44 15.76 -16.78
CA GLU A 117 -17.13 17.06 -16.85
C GLU A 117 -16.35 18.16 -17.58
N THR A 118 -15.03 18.04 -17.67
CA THR A 118 -14.15 19.17 -17.97
C THR A 118 -13.64 19.24 -19.40
N ASP A 119 -13.99 18.26 -20.26
CA ASP A 119 -13.48 18.15 -21.63
C ASP A 119 -14.50 18.55 -22.71
N GLY A 120 -15.75 18.84 -22.33
CA GLY A 120 -16.82 19.21 -23.26
C GLY A 120 -17.31 18.07 -24.16
N THR A 121 -16.98 16.81 -23.85
CA THR A 121 -17.28 15.68 -24.73
C THR A 121 -18.73 15.21 -24.57
N PRO A 122 -19.50 15.05 -25.67
CA PRO A 122 -20.84 14.46 -25.64
C PRO A 122 -20.79 13.04 -25.08
N ARG A 123 -21.75 12.71 -24.21
CA ARG A 123 -21.79 11.41 -23.51
C ARG A 123 -22.83 10.50 -24.14
N GLU A 124 -22.49 9.23 -24.31
CA GLU A 124 -23.44 8.21 -24.78
C GLU A 124 -24.33 7.73 -23.61
N PRO A 125 -25.51 7.13 -23.88
CA PRO A 125 -26.37 6.59 -22.81
C PRO A 125 -25.66 5.63 -21.84
N GLY A 126 -24.64 4.91 -22.31
CA GLY A 126 -23.79 4.06 -21.49
C GLY A 126 -22.92 4.83 -20.48
N ASP A 127 -22.49 6.05 -20.80
CA ASP A 127 -21.71 6.91 -19.90
C ASP A 127 -22.59 7.45 -18.77
N VAL A 128 -23.83 7.83 -19.07
CA VAL A 128 -24.80 8.31 -18.07
C VAL A 128 -25.18 7.20 -17.09
N ALA A 129 -25.48 6.00 -17.59
CA ALA A 129 -25.77 4.85 -16.75
C ALA A 129 -24.57 4.44 -15.87
N ARG A 130 -23.35 4.58 -16.41
CA ARG A 130 -22.11 4.39 -15.65
C ARG A 130 -22.01 5.41 -14.52
N LEU A 131 -22.23 6.69 -14.79
CA LEU A 131 -22.18 7.75 -13.78
C LEU A 131 -23.21 7.54 -12.65
N GLN A 132 -24.42 7.11 -13.00
CA GLN A 132 -25.46 6.79 -12.02
C GLN A 132 -25.07 5.61 -11.12
N HIS A 133 -24.56 4.52 -11.70
CA HIS A 133 -24.10 3.36 -10.92
C HIS A 133 -23.05 3.74 -9.86
N GLU A 134 -22.15 4.67 -10.17
CA GLU A 134 -21.14 5.12 -9.20
C GLU A 134 -21.72 5.95 -8.06
N LYS A 135 -22.73 6.79 -8.35
CA LYS A 135 -23.49 7.50 -7.33
C LYS A 135 -24.23 6.53 -6.42
N ASP A 136 -24.84 5.51 -7.02
CA ASP A 136 -25.58 4.48 -6.29
C ASP A 136 -24.66 3.75 -5.32
N LEU A 137 -23.46 3.35 -5.76
CA LEU A 137 -22.45 2.73 -4.89
C LEU A 137 -22.03 3.64 -3.73
N ARG A 138 -21.84 4.95 -3.96
CA ARG A 138 -21.53 5.91 -2.88
C ARG A 138 -22.69 6.02 -1.90
N LYS A 139 -23.92 6.19 -2.40
CA LYS A 139 -25.14 6.29 -1.59
C LYS A 139 -25.36 5.05 -0.72
N MET A 140 -25.23 3.86 -1.31
CA MET A 140 -25.35 2.57 -0.62
C MET A 140 -24.31 2.43 0.49
N TRP A 141 -23.05 2.78 0.23
CA TRP A 141 -22.01 2.75 1.27
C TRP A 141 -22.30 3.73 2.40
N ARG A 142 -22.71 4.98 2.09
CA ARG A 142 -23.08 5.99 3.10
C ARG A 142 -24.22 5.48 3.98
N TYR A 143 -25.26 4.89 3.39
CA TYR A 143 -26.36 4.28 4.12
C TYR A 143 -25.86 3.16 5.05
N ALA A 144 -25.08 2.21 4.52
CA ALA A 144 -24.54 1.09 5.30
C ALA A 144 -23.71 1.60 6.49
N TYR A 145 -22.80 2.54 6.24
CA TYR A 145 -21.91 3.09 7.26
C TYR A 145 -22.67 3.89 8.34
N LYS A 146 -23.65 4.72 7.95
CA LYS A 146 -24.48 5.47 8.91
C LYS A 146 -25.39 4.57 9.75
N THR A 147 -26.04 3.59 9.13
CA THR A 147 -26.98 2.69 9.83
C THR A 147 -26.30 1.69 10.77
N THR A 148 -25.01 1.42 10.54
CA THR A 148 -24.21 0.51 11.39
C THR A 148 -23.46 1.23 12.51
N ALA A 149 -23.52 2.57 12.56
CA ALA A 149 -22.71 3.39 13.46
C ALA A 149 -22.88 3.02 14.96
N ASP A 150 -24.10 2.65 15.35
CA ASP A 150 -24.51 2.40 16.74
C ASP A 150 -24.72 0.92 17.08
N LEU A 151 -24.27 0.00 16.21
CA LEU A 151 -24.33 -1.44 16.51
C LEU A 151 -23.43 -1.82 17.70
N ALA A 152 -23.76 -2.88 18.43
CA ALA A 152 -22.99 -3.30 19.60
C ALA A 152 -21.54 -3.74 19.27
N ASN A 153 -21.30 -4.20 18.04
CA ASN A 153 -19.99 -4.59 17.52
C ASN A 153 -19.27 -3.45 16.77
N SER A 154 -19.80 -2.23 16.81
CA SER A 154 -19.16 -1.04 16.27
C SER A 154 -18.17 -0.42 17.26
N ASN A 155 -17.18 0.28 16.73
CA ASN A 155 -16.17 1.05 17.46
C ASN A 155 -15.29 0.22 18.42
N LEU A 156 -15.20 -1.11 18.23
CA LEU A 156 -14.46 -2.03 19.12
C LEU A 156 -12.94 -1.78 19.15
N ILE A 157 -12.37 -1.15 18.12
CA ILE A 157 -10.97 -0.75 18.09
C ILE A 157 -10.64 0.35 19.12
N TYR A 158 -11.62 1.13 19.57
CA TYR A 158 -11.37 2.26 20.48
C TYR A 158 -11.49 1.88 21.96
N GLY A 159 -10.76 2.60 22.82
CA GLY A 159 -10.88 2.49 24.27
C GLY A 159 -10.35 1.18 24.87
N ASN A 160 -9.41 0.52 24.18
CA ASN A 160 -8.74 -0.69 24.65
C ASN A 160 -7.54 -0.34 25.54
N THR A 161 -7.38 -1.02 26.68
CA THR A 161 -6.43 -0.64 27.73
C THR A 161 -5.70 -1.85 28.32
N LEU A 162 -4.65 -1.57 29.09
CA LEU A 162 -3.90 -2.58 29.86
C LEU A 162 -4.71 -3.27 30.97
N LYS A 163 -5.93 -2.81 31.29
CA LYS A 163 -6.73 -3.33 32.40
C LYS A 163 -7.16 -4.78 32.22
N GLN A 164 -7.33 -5.23 30.98
CA GLN A 164 -7.78 -6.57 30.65
C GLN A 164 -7.02 -7.11 29.44
N LEU A 165 -5.88 -7.73 29.72
CA LEU A 165 -5.08 -8.45 28.73
C LEU A 165 -5.40 -9.95 28.76
N VAL A 166 -5.57 -10.53 27.59
CA VAL A 166 -5.87 -11.97 27.37
C VAL A 166 -4.80 -12.58 26.46
N PHE A 167 -4.77 -13.92 26.38
CA PHE A 167 -3.82 -14.65 25.54
C PHE A 167 -2.34 -14.35 25.87
N LYS A 168 -2.05 -14.15 27.16
CA LYS A 168 -0.72 -13.73 27.66
C LYS A 168 0.40 -14.72 27.38
N ASP A 169 0.08 -16.00 27.17
CA ASP A 169 1.05 -17.07 26.90
C ASP A 169 0.85 -17.75 25.53
N ASP A 170 -0.13 -17.28 24.75
CA ASP A 170 -0.48 -17.85 23.45
C ASP A 170 0.49 -17.35 22.37
N ARG A 171 1.60 -18.07 22.21
CA ARG A 171 2.72 -17.74 21.33
C ARG A 171 3.41 -18.99 20.79
N THR A 172 3.96 -18.85 19.59
CA THR A 172 4.95 -19.79 19.05
C THR A 172 6.26 -19.75 19.85
N ASP A 173 7.09 -20.78 19.72
CA ASP A 173 8.38 -20.84 20.42
C ASP A 173 9.37 -19.79 19.89
N GLU A 174 9.28 -19.45 18.60
CA GLU A 174 10.04 -18.35 17.99
C GLU A 174 9.66 -17.00 18.61
N GLN A 175 8.38 -16.73 18.81
CA GLN A 175 7.91 -15.49 19.43
C GLN A 175 8.30 -15.41 20.91
N LYS A 176 8.27 -16.54 21.64
CA LYS A 176 8.73 -16.57 23.05
C LYS A 176 10.20 -16.21 23.20
N LYS A 177 11.06 -16.67 22.27
CA LYS A 177 12.51 -16.35 22.27
C LYS A 177 12.80 -14.85 22.14
N GLN A 178 11.87 -14.08 21.57
CA GLN A 178 11.99 -12.63 21.41
C GLN A 178 11.66 -11.86 22.70
N LEU A 179 11.16 -12.52 23.74
CA LEU A 179 10.74 -11.88 24.98
C LEU A 179 11.68 -12.25 26.14
N ARG A 180 12.08 -11.24 26.91
CA ARG A 180 12.87 -11.43 28.13
C ARG A 180 12.25 -10.67 29.30
N GLU A 181 12.06 -11.36 30.42
CA GLU A 181 11.59 -10.76 31.67
C GLU A 181 12.57 -9.66 32.15
N GLU A 182 12.04 -8.57 32.70
CA GLU A 182 12.82 -7.46 33.27
C GLU A 182 12.35 -7.14 34.70
N PRO A 183 12.69 -7.98 35.70
CA PRO A 183 12.14 -7.85 37.05
C PRO A 183 12.51 -6.55 37.76
N SER A 184 13.55 -5.85 37.27
CA SER A 184 14.02 -4.58 37.79
C SER A 184 13.09 -3.41 37.42
N THR A 185 12.34 -3.53 36.34
CA THR A 185 11.40 -2.52 35.86
C THR A 185 10.03 -2.80 36.43
N LYS A 186 9.68 -2.10 37.52
CA LYS A 186 8.33 -2.16 38.11
C LYS A 186 7.56 -0.92 37.70
N LEU A 187 6.54 -1.11 36.86
CA LEU A 187 5.65 -0.03 36.44
C LEU A 187 4.28 -0.23 37.11
N ASP A 188 3.80 0.81 37.79
CA ASP A 188 2.46 0.86 38.41
C ASP A 188 1.43 1.34 37.39
N LEU A 189 1.30 0.60 36.28
CA LEU A 189 0.37 0.90 35.18
C LEU A 189 -0.75 -0.14 35.05
N SER A 190 -0.47 -1.39 35.44
CA SER A 190 -1.37 -2.53 35.44
C SER A 190 -0.85 -3.63 36.36
N ASP A 191 -1.67 -4.65 36.63
CA ASP A 191 -1.24 -5.86 37.34
C ASP A 191 -0.17 -6.63 36.56
N ASP A 192 -0.20 -6.53 35.23
CA ASP A 192 0.81 -7.09 34.34
C ASP A 192 2.08 -6.22 34.33
N GLN A 193 3.24 -6.87 34.25
CA GLN A 193 4.53 -6.21 34.09
C GLN A 193 5.02 -6.32 32.64
N PRO A 194 5.69 -5.28 32.11
CA PRO A 194 6.25 -5.33 30.77
C PRO A 194 7.48 -6.24 30.72
N VAL A 195 7.78 -6.71 29.51
CA VAL A 195 8.96 -7.52 29.16
C VAL A 195 9.75 -6.82 28.06
N ARG A 196 11.04 -7.14 27.94
CA ARG A 196 11.89 -6.65 26.84
C ARG A 196 11.59 -7.45 25.57
N PHE A 197 11.44 -6.74 24.46
CA PHE A 197 11.22 -7.33 23.13
C PHE A 197 12.46 -7.14 22.24
N ASN A 198 13.04 -8.27 21.81
CA ASN A 198 14.21 -8.34 20.95
C ASN A 198 13.90 -9.18 19.70
N PRO A 199 13.58 -8.55 18.56
CA PRO A 199 13.32 -9.23 17.30
C PRO A 199 14.57 -9.48 16.44
N TYR A 200 15.76 -9.12 16.91
CA TYR A 200 16.99 -9.17 16.10
C TYR A 200 17.55 -10.61 16.01
N PRO A 201 18.35 -10.91 14.97
CA PRO A 201 19.11 -12.15 14.91
C PRO A 201 20.00 -12.33 16.15
N ASP A 202 20.32 -13.58 16.49
CA ASP A 202 21.35 -13.88 17.48
C ASP A 202 22.73 -13.57 16.91
N TYR A 203 23.04 -12.28 16.87
CA TYR A 203 24.29 -11.76 16.32
C TYR A 203 25.49 -12.37 17.04
N ASN A 204 26.47 -12.86 16.27
CA ASN A 204 27.62 -13.62 16.77
C ASN A 204 27.28 -14.96 17.45
N GLY A 205 26.02 -15.43 17.36
CA GLY A 205 25.62 -16.76 17.77
C GLY A 205 26.23 -17.86 16.89
N GLU A 206 25.95 -19.11 17.21
CA GLU A 206 26.50 -20.27 16.49
C GLU A 206 26.14 -20.25 15.00
N ASP A 207 24.87 -20.06 14.67
CA ASP A 207 24.38 -20.00 13.29
C ASP A 207 25.00 -18.84 12.49
N TRP A 208 25.14 -17.66 13.13
CA TRP A 208 25.75 -16.48 12.52
C TRP A 208 27.21 -16.74 12.12
N ASN A 209 27.99 -17.31 13.03
CA ASN A 209 29.40 -17.62 12.80
C ASN A 209 29.57 -18.75 11.78
N ASN A 210 28.72 -19.78 11.85
CA ASN A 210 28.75 -20.93 10.93
C ASN A 210 28.40 -20.53 9.49
N ALA A 211 27.49 -19.56 9.32
CA ALA A 211 27.18 -18.99 8.01
C ALA A 211 28.30 -18.06 7.48
N GLY A 212 29.33 -17.75 8.28
CA GLY A 212 30.47 -16.94 7.85
C GLY A 212 30.16 -15.45 7.75
N HIS A 213 29.20 -14.96 8.53
CA HIS A 213 28.98 -13.52 8.68
C HIS A 213 30.13 -12.87 9.43
N ALA A 214 30.42 -11.61 9.10
CA ALA A 214 31.38 -10.83 9.86
C ALA A 214 30.85 -10.53 11.28
N PRO A 215 31.74 -10.32 12.28
CA PRO A 215 31.31 -10.01 13.64
C PRO A 215 30.44 -8.75 13.72
N TYR A 216 29.39 -8.82 14.53
CA TYR A 216 28.55 -7.70 14.91
C TYR A 216 29.09 -7.01 16.16
N VAL A 217 29.12 -5.68 16.15
CA VAL A 217 29.50 -4.85 17.29
C VAL A 217 28.28 -4.03 17.75
N PRO A 218 27.81 -4.20 19.00
CA PRO A 218 26.72 -3.41 19.55
C PRO A 218 27.04 -1.91 19.57
N CYS A 219 26.10 -1.10 19.10
CA CYS A 219 26.29 0.34 18.98
C CYS A 219 25.82 1.11 20.22
N LYS A 220 26.46 2.25 20.46
CA LYS A 220 26.09 3.19 21.52
C LYS A 220 24.99 4.15 21.06
N GLY A 221 24.07 4.46 21.96
CA GLY A 221 22.99 5.42 21.76
C GLY A 221 23.28 6.82 22.30
N PRO A 222 22.26 7.70 22.35
CA PRO A 222 22.38 9.09 22.80
C PRO A 222 22.77 9.23 24.29
N THR A 223 22.64 8.17 25.08
CA THR A 223 23.05 8.13 26.49
C THR A 223 24.55 7.83 26.67
N GLY A 224 25.26 7.45 25.60
CA GLY A 224 26.63 6.92 25.66
C GLY A 224 26.71 5.43 26.04
N GLY A 225 25.62 4.84 26.51
CA GLY A 225 25.45 3.40 26.74
C GLY A 225 24.98 2.66 25.49
N LEU A 226 24.85 1.33 25.59
CA LEU A 226 24.28 0.51 24.51
C LEU A 226 22.78 0.82 24.36
N VAL A 227 22.27 0.69 23.12
CA VAL A 227 20.84 0.86 22.85
C VAL A 227 20.05 -0.30 23.47
N GLU A 228 19.03 0.03 24.26
CA GLU A 228 18.20 -0.96 24.95
C GLU A 228 17.08 -1.52 24.06
N ASP A 229 16.57 -2.69 24.45
CA ASP A 229 15.39 -3.32 23.83
C ASP A 229 14.11 -2.60 24.28
N ALA A 230 13.12 -2.48 23.40
CA ALA A 230 11.84 -1.85 23.76
C ALA A 230 11.08 -2.68 24.80
N LEU A 231 10.27 -2.02 25.63
CA LEU A 231 9.40 -2.66 26.60
C LEU A 231 7.97 -2.81 26.04
N VAL A 232 7.36 -3.95 26.30
CA VAL A 232 6.02 -4.30 25.80
C VAL A 232 5.27 -5.16 26.81
N PHE A 233 3.94 -5.09 26.84
CA PHE A 233 3.12 -5.96 27.68
C PHE A 233 2.72 -7.23 26.93
N ARG A 234 2.70 -8.36 27.66
CA ARG A 234 2.18 -9.62 27.14
C ARG A 234 0.66 -9.64 27.18
N GLY A 235 0.07 -10.14 26.11
CA GLY A 235 -1.37 -10.25 25.90
C GLY A 235 -1.90 -9.12 25.05
N ARG A 236 -3.08 -9.34 24.47
CA ARG A 236 -3.83 -8.32 23.73
C ARG A 236 -5.04 -7.86 24.54
N PRO A 237 -5.56 -6.63 24.32
CA PRO A 237 -6.77 -6.18 24.99
C PRO A 237 -7.95 -7.11 24.67
N ALA A 238 -8.74 -7.48 25.68
CA ALA A 238 -9.80 -8.49 25.55
C ALA A 238 -10.87 -8.20 24.49
N ARG A 239 -11.13 -6.92 24.20
CA ARG A 239 -12.13 -6.48 23.21
C ARG A 239 -11.53 -6.10 21.86
N TRP A 240 -10.21 -6.20 21.69
CA TRP A 240 -9.57 -5.85 20.43
C TRP A 240 -10.03 -6.82 19.31
N PRO A 241 -10.57 -6.33 18.19
CA PRO A 241 -11.11 -7.19 17.14
C PRO A 241 -10.00 -7.86 16.32
N GLN A 242 -10.38 -8.86 15.52
CA GLN A 242 -9.49 -9.42 14.50
C GLN A 242 -9.31 -8.44 13.33
N PRO A 243 -8.17 -8.46 12.63
CA PRO A 243 -7.97 -7.63 11.45
C PRO A 243 -8.96 -8.01 10.34
N LYS A 244 -9.41 -7.00 9.59
CA LYS A 244 -10.35 -7.15 8.47
C LYS A 244 -9.65 -7.31 7.12
N PHE A 245 -8.48 -6.69 6.98
CA PHE A 245 -7.54 -7.05 5.92
C PHE A 245 -6.22 -7.52 6.51
N GLY A 246 -5.56 -8.43 5.79
CA GLY A 246 -4.25 -8.92 6.20
C GLY A 246 -4.27 -9.73 7.49
N SER A 247 -3.10 -10.15 7.94
CA SER A 247 -2.99 -11.03 9.12
C SER A 247 -1.60 -10.99 9.74
N TYR A 248 -1.53 -11.09 11.07
CA TYR A 248 -0.26 -11.21 11.80
C TYR A 248 0.48 -12.50 11.44
N HIS A 249 -0.28 -13.59 11.25
CA HIS A 249 0.26 -14.92 11.02
C HIS A 249 1.07 -15.03 9.73
N LEU A 250 0.69 -14.29 8.67
CA LEU A 250 1.44 -14.26 7.39
C LEU A 250 2.89 -13.81 7.56
N PHE A 251 3.11 -12.94 8.54
CA PHE A 251 4.40 -12.32 8.81
C PHE A 251 5.14 -12.99 9.97
N GLY A 252 4.48 -13.89 10.71
CA GLY A 252 4.99 -14.39 11.98
C GLY A 252 5.09 -13.31 13.07
N LEU A 253 4.36 -12.20 12.90
CA LEU A 253 4.25 -11.15 13.91
C LEU A 253 3.43 -11.67 15.10
N ASP A 254 3.78 -11.27 16.31
CA ASP A 254 3.03 -11.65 17.50
C ASP A 254 1.77 -10.78 17.65
N PRO A 255 0.55 -11.36 17.51
CA PRO A 255 -0.70 -10.61 17.66
C PRO A 255 -1.04 -10.31 19.13
N ASN A 256 -0.32 -10.92 20.07
CA ASN A 256 -0.60 -10.90 21.50
C ASN A 256 0.38 -10.00 22.27
N LEU A 257 0.91 -8.95 21.64
CA LEU A 257 1.68 -7.89 22.30
C LEU A 257 0.83 -6.62 22.44
N CYS A 258 0.90 -5.95 23.60
CA CYS A 258 0.31 -4.63 23.78
C CYS A 258 1.38 -3.56 24.02
N TRP A 259 1.41 -2.58 23.12
CA TRP A 259 2.31 -1.43 23.16
C TRP A 259 1.61 -0.28 23.88
N GLU A 260 2.21 0.16 24.98
CA GLU A 260 1.79 1.33 25.76
C GLU A 260 2.79 2.47 25.50
N ARG A 261 2.32 3.73 25.47
CA ARG A 261 3.14 4.88 25.03
C ARG A 261 4.45 5.06 25.82
N ASP A 262 4.47 4.83 27.13
CA ASP A 262 5.69 5.03 27.95
C ASP A 262 6.68 3.90 27.73
N THR A 263 6.22 2.65 27.71
CA THR A 263 7.09 1.51 27.44
C THR A 263 7.62 1.52 26.01
N ARG A 264 6.82 2.05 25.07
CA ARG A 264 7.15 2.15 23.64
C ARG A 264 8.04 3.34 23.29
N LEU A 265 7.74 4.53 23.83
CA LEU A 265 8.37 5.81 23.43
C LEU A 265 9.20 6.46 24.53
N GLY A 266 9.16 5.95 25.78
CA GLY A 266 9.88 6.52 26.92
C GLY A 266 11.37 6.71 26.66
N GLN A 267 12.04 5.66 26.16
CA GLN A 267 13.47 5.70 25.82
C GLN A 267 13.81 6.62 24.64
N TYR A 268 12.81 7.07 23.88
CA TYR A 268 12.97 7.98 22.73
C TYR A 268 12.59 9.43 23.06
N GLY A 269 12.43 9.75 24.36
CA GLY A 269 12.19 11.11 24.82
C GLY A 269 10.71 11.48 24.91
N LEU A 270 9.82 10.50 25.11
CA LEU A 270 8.49 10.79 25.68
C LEU A 270 8.61 11.27 27.13
N HIS A 271 9.60 10.73 27.85
CA HIS A 271 9.98 11.15 29.20
C HIS A 271 11.42 11.67 29.22
N GLU A 272 11.81 12.30 30.32
CA GLU A 272 13.22 12.64 30.55
C GLU A 272 14.09 11.39 30.55
N VAL A 273 14.99 11.29 29.58
CA VAL A 273 16.00 10.24 29.52
C VAL A 273 17.24 10.70 30.27
N LYS A 274 17.76 9.88 31.19
CA LYS A 274 18.98 10.17 31.94
C LYS A 274 20.18 9.49 31.28
N LYS A 275 21.34 10.15 31.33
CA LYS A 275 22.65 9.62 30.97
C LYS A 275 23.61 9.78 32.14
N GLU A 276 24.55 8.85 32.28
CA GLU A 276 25.59 8.94 33.29
C GLU A 276 26.81 9.67 32.72
N VAL A 277 27.19 10.78 33.36
CA VAL A 277 28.37 11.57 33.01
C VAL A 277 29.19 11.78 34.28
N GLU A 278 30.40 11.21 34.31
CA GLU A 278 31.34 11.33 35.43
C GLU A 278 30.73 10.93 36.80
N GLY A 279 29.89 9.89 36.82
CA GLY A 279 29.21 9.41 38.02
C GLY A 279 27.98 10.22 38.44
N SER A 280 27.56 11.21 37.65
CA SER A 280 26.32 11.98 37.85
C SER A 280 25.27 11.65 36.80
N LEU A 281 24.00 11.52 37.21
CA LEU A 281 22.87 11.35 36.29
C LEU A 281 22.42 12.72 35.78
N GLN A 282 22.53 12.92 34.47
CA GLN A 282 22.13 14.15 33.77
C GLN A 282 21.02 13.85 32.76
N THR A 283 20.10 14.80 32.54
CA THR A 283 19.10 14.66 31.47
C THR A 283 19.77 14.79 30.10
N VAL A 284 19.39 13.94 29.14
CA VAL A 284 19.82 14.05 27.75
C VAL A 284 19.26 15.34 27.16
N ASN A 285 20.14 16.23 26.71
CA ASN A 285 19.75 17.37 25.89
C ASN A 285 19.71 16.94 24.42
N TRP A 286 18.50 16.68 23.91
CA TRP A 286 18.30 16.19 22.55
C TRP A 286 18.87 17.12 21.47
N ASP A 287 18.79 18.44 21.65
CA ASP A 287 19.31 19.42 20.66
C ASP A 287 20.83 19.32 20.45
N THR A 288 21.54 18.64 21.36
CA THR A 288 23.00 18.40 21.26
C THR A 288 23.35 17.01 20.71
N VAL A 289 22.36 16.13 20.52
CA VAL A 289 22.56 14.78 20.00
C VAL A 289 22.71 14.86 18.48
N ASN A 290 23.81 14.37 17.94
CA ASN A 290 23.98 14.24 16.49
C ASN A 290 23.65 12.81 16.04
N TRP A 291 22.43 12.59 15.57
CA TRP A 291 22.00 11.26 15.13
C TRP A 291 22.76 10.73 13.91
N GLY A 292 23.19 11.61 13.00
CA GLY A 292 24.00 11.22 11.84
C GLY A 292 25.37 10.70 12.24
N GLU A 293 25.99 11.33 13.24
CA GLU A 293 27.26 10.88 13.80
C GLU A 293 27.14 9.52 14.52
N LEU A 294 26.05 9.28 15.25
CA LEU A 294 25.79 8.00 15.90
C LEU A 294 25.63 6.86 14.87
N GLN A 295 24.84 7.07 13.82
CA GLN A 295 24.68 6.08 12.74
C GLN A 295 26.02 5.80 12.04
N ARG A 296 26.80 6.85 11.72
CA ARG A 296 28.09 6.70 11.06
C ARG A 296 29.10 5.92 11.91
N HIS A 297 29.26 6.25 13.18
CA HIS A 297 30.16 5.52 14.08
C HIS A 297 29.74 4.05 14.23
N CYS A 298 28.44 3.79 14.34
CA CYS A 298 27.90 2.43 14.40
C CYS A 298 28.25 1.62 13.13
N LEU A 299 28.08 2.23 11.96
CA LEU A 299 28.44 1.63 10.68
C LEU A 299 29.95 1.38 10.57
N GLU A 300 30.80 2.33 10.97
CA GLU A 300 32.26 2.19 10.91
C GLU A 300 32.74 0.95 11.69
N GLN A 301 32.14 0.66 12.85
CA GLN A 301 32.44 -0.52 13.66
C GLN A 301 31.95 -1.84 13.04
N ASN A 302 30.91 -1.77 12.22
CA ASN A 302 30.27 -2.94 11.60
C ASN A 302 30.56 -3.07 10.09
N ALA A 303 31.39 -2.20 9.52
CA ALA A 303 31.58 -2.06 8.07
C ALA A 303 32.05 -3.36 7.37
N ALA A 304 32.68 -4.27 8.12
CA ALA A 304 33.07 -5.59 7.62
C ALA A 304 31.88 -6.46 7.18
N ARG A 305 30.66 -6.16 7.64
CA ARG A 305 29.42 -6.88 7.29
C ARG A 305 28.85 -6.50 5.92
N PHE A 306 29.22 -5.34 5.37
CA PHE A 306 28.57 -4.78 4.18
C PHE A 306 29.54 -4.63 3.00
N ASP A 307 28.98 -4.45 1.79
CA ASP A 307 29.73 -3.99 0.62
C ASP A 307 29.65 -2.45 0.49
N MET A 308 30.71 -1.78 0.94
CA MET A 308 30.82 -0.32 0.90
C MET A 308 31.40 0.23 -0.42
N ARG A 309 31.57 -0.62 -1.45
CA ARG A 309 32.26 -0.26 -2.70
C ARG A 309 31.40 -0.41 -3.95
N MET A 310 30.08 -0.43 -3.80
CA MET A 310 29.14 -0.49 -4.92
C MET A 310 29.43 0.61 -5.95
N ASP A 311 29.43 0.24 -7.24
CA ASP A 311 29.73 1.17 -8.33
C ASP A 311 28.64 2.26 -8.43
N LYS A 312 29.05 3.50 -8.71
CA LYS A 312 28.13 4.61 -9.04
C LYS A 312 27.48 4.42 -10.41
N LYS A 313 28.08 3.62 -11.28
CA LYS A 313 27.57 3.41 -12.63
C LYS A 313 26.31 2.55 -12.60
N ASN A 314 25.20 3.13 -13.06
CA ASN A 314 23.99 2.38 -13.33
C ASN A 314 24.24 1.34 -14.46
N PRO A 315 24.10 0.02 -14.19
CA PRO A 315 24.42 -1.03 -15.14
C PRO A 315 23.43 -1.13 -16.31
N TYR A 316 22.27 -0.50 -16.20
CA TYR A 316 21.16 -0.55 -17.15
C TYR A 316 21.20 0.58 -18.19
N LEU A 317 22.14 1.54 -18.10
CA LEU A 317 22.25 2.65 -19.05
C LEU A 317 22.49 2.22 -20.51
N ASN A 318 23.05 1.03 -20.73
CA ASN A 318 23.37 0.53 -22.06
C ASN A 318 22.25 -0.34 -22.68
N ILE A 319 21.08 -0.45 -22.05
CA ILE A 319 19.94 -1.21 -22.59
C ILE A 319 19.43 -0.59 -23.89
N TYR A 320 19.47 0.73 -23.99
CA TYR A 320 19.02 1.49 -25.14
C TYR A 320 20.18 2.30 -25.72
N ALA A 321 20.22 2.45 -27.05
CA ALA A 321 21.31 3.12 -27.73
C ALA A 321 21.35 4.62 -27.39
N GLU A 322 20.19 5.24 -27.18
CA GLU A 322 20.03 6.64 -26.82
C GLU A 322 20.49 6.98 -25.40
N THR A 323 20.48 6.02 -24.47
CA THR A 323 20.97 6.20 -23.09
C THR A 323 22.42 5.75 -22.92
N ALA A 324 22.96 5.02 -23.89
CA ALA A 324 24.35 4.61 -23.90
C ALA A 324 25.25 5.84 -24.06
N ARG A 325 25.96 6.22 -23.00
CA ARG A 325 27.01 7.24 -23.11
C ARG A 325 28.12 6.70 -24.04
N PRO A 326 28.69 7.53 -24.94
CA PRO A 326 29.90 7.14 -25.65
C PRO A 326 30.94 6.74 -24.61
N ALA A 327 31.60 5.59 -24.80
CA ALA A 327 32.75 5.24 -23.97
C ALA A 327 33.71 6.44 -24.00
N GLY A 328 33.83 7.15 -22.87
CA GLY A 328 34.88 8.14 -22.72
C GLY A 328 36.23 7.49 -23.05
N PRO A 329 37.24 8.24 -23.49
CA PRO A 329 38.52 7.64 -23.85
C PRO A 329 38.99 6.79 -22.68
N ASP A 330 39.22 5.50 -22.95
CA ASP A 330 39.79 4.57 -21.98
C ASP A 330 40.96 5.27 -21.31
N SER A 331 40.80 5.63 -20.03
CA SER A 331 41.94 5.94 -19.20
C SER A 331 42.65 4.62 -18.89
N ASN A 332 43.22 4.05 -19.94
CA ASN A 332 44.24 3.02 -19.91
C ASN A 332 45.53 3.65 -19.34
N SER A 333 45.43 4.26 -18.17
CA SER A 333 46.58 4.55 -17.34
C SER A 333 46.92 3.22 -16.66
N LYS A 334 47.91 2.53 -17.25
CA LYS A 334 48.69 1.49 -16.58
C LYS A 334 49.41 2.13 -15.38
N VAL A 335 48.69 2.54 -14.35
CA VAL A 335 49.28 2.79 -13.04
C VAL A 335 49.42 1.43 -12.40
N LYS A 336 50.64 0.90 -12.42
CA LYS A 336 51.08 -0.16 -11.50
C LYS A 336 50.85 0.36 -10.07
N ARG A 337 49.64 0.22 -9.53
CA ARG A 337 49.43 0.27 -8.09
C ARG A 337 50.16 -0.93 -7.53
N ARG A 338 51.33 -0.67 -6.95
CA ARG A 338 51.96 -1.59 -6.01
C ARG A 338 50.88 -1.96 -5.00
N SER A 339 50.37 -3.17 -5.12
CA SER A 339 49.61 -3.85 -4.09
C SER A 339 50.54 -4.00 -2.89
N ALA A 340 50.53 -3.00 -2.01
CA ALA A 340 50.89 -3.24 -0.62
C ALA A 340 49.89 -4.31 -0.14
N GLY A 341 50.42 -5.50 0.15
CA GLY A 341 49.65 -6.66 0.54
C GLY A 341 48.89 -6.36 1.83
N VAL A 342 47.66 -5.87 1.70
CA VAL A 342 46.62 -6.18 2.65
C VAL A 342 46.19 -7.59 2.30
N ARG A 343 46.48 -8.51 3.22
CA ARG A 343 46.02 -9.90 3.15
C ARG A 343 44.55 -9.89 2.70
N ARG A 344 44.21 -10.74 1.73
CA ARG A 344 42.82 -11.18 1.50
C ARG A 344 42.28 -11.65 2.86
N GLY A 345 41.60 -10.76 3.57
CA GLY A 345 40.77 -11.11 4.71
C GLY A 345 39.51 -11.72 4.14
N GLU A 346 39.41 -13.02 4.35
CA GLU A 346 38.34 -14.00 4.09
C GLU A 346 37.01 -13.53 3.47
N ALA A 347 36.55 -14.34 2.51
CA ALA A 347 35.26 -14.26 1.83
C ALA A 347 34.10 -14.57 2.81
N GLY A 348 33.76 -13.61 3.67
CA GLY A 348 32.54 -13.66 4.49
C GLY A 348 31.31 -13.21 3.71
N ILE A 349 30.13 -13.67 4.12
CA ILE A 349 28.85 -13.24 3.54
C ILE A 349 28.64 -11.74 3.80
N LYS A 350 28.29 -11.00 2.75
CA LYS A 350 27.93 -9.59 2.85
C LYS A 350 26.43 -9.44 2.99
N GLU A 351 26.01 -8.61 3.93
CA GLU A 351 24.62 -8.27 4.16
C GLU A 351 24.21 -7.07 3.29
N PRO A 352 22.94 -7.01 2.85
CA PRO A 352 22.43 -5.86 2.12
C PRO A 352 22.25 -4.65 3.03
N ARG A 353 22.44 -3.45 2.48
CA ARG A 353 22.15 -2.18 3.19
C ARG A 353 20.87 -1.53 2.69
N THR A 354 20.13 -0.93 3.61
CA THR A 354 18.84 -0.29 3.32
C THR A 354 18.80 1.16 3.81
N ALA A 355 18.47 2.11 2.95
CA ALA A 355 18.18 3.48 3.39
C ALA A 355 16.70 3.62 3.77
N VAL A 356 16.37 4.39 4.81
CA VAL A 356 14.99 4.76 5.15
C VAL A 356 14.85 6.26 4.94
N LEU A 357 14.08 6.68 3.94
CA LEU A 357 13.95 8.07 3.53
C LEU A 357 12.66 8.67 4.07
N LEU A 358 12.79 9.45 5.14
CA LEU A 358 11.70 10.23 5.72
C LEU A 358 11.47 11.47 4.86
N ARG A 359 10.34 11.57 4.16
CA ARG A 359 10.10 12.69 3.24
C ARG A 359 9.47 13.89 3.94
N SER A 360 10.17 15.03 3.96
CA SER A 360 9.64 16.29 4.50
C SER A 360 9.90 17.48 3.56
N TYR A 361 9.60 18.70 4.03
CA TYR A 361 9.76 19.92 3.25
C TYR A 361 10.06 21.13 4.13
N THR A 362 10.67 22.16 3.55
CA THR A 362 10.90 23.46 4.21
C THR A 362 9.58 24.09 4.66
N GLY A 363 9.50 24.51 5.92
CA GLY A 363 8.30 25.03 6.57
C GLY A 363 7.45 23.98 7.29
N MET A 364 7.79 22.69 7.22
CA MET A 364 7.15 21.67 8.06
C MET A 364 7.54 21.89 9.53
N THR A 365 6.56 21.80 10.43
CA THR A 365 6.81 21.76 11.89
C THR A 365 7.02 20.33 12.34
N TYR A 366 8.11 20.08 13.06
CA TYR A 366 8.40 18.79 13.68
C TYR A 366 7.90 18.82 15.13
N SER A 367 6.83 18.09 15.42
CA SER A 367 6.32 17.93 16.78
C SER A 367 7.29 17.12 17.66
N ASP A 368 7.10 17.16 18.97
CA ASP A 368 7.81 16.26 19.90
C ASP A 368 7.59 14.79 19.53
N ASN A 369 6.37 14.44 19.10
CA ASN A 369 6.05 13.08 18.69
C ASN A 369 6.78 12.68 17.40
N ASP A 370 6.87 13.57 16.39
CA ASP A 370 7.65 13.30 15.18
C ASP A 370 9.10 12.97 15.54
N ARG A 371 9.70 13.77 16.43
CA ARG A 371 11.09 13.54 16.89
C ARG A 371 11.22 12.21 17.63
N GLN A 372 10.31 11.87 18.53
CA GLN A 372 10.31 10.58 19.24
C GLN A 372 10.27 9.39 18.27
N ILE A 373 9.45 9.47 17.22
CA ILE A 373 9.34 8.41 16.21
C ILE A 373 10.60 8.33 15.35
N ILE A 374 11.19 9.46 14.96
CA ILE A 374 12.47 9.47 14.22
C ILE A 374 13.59 8.84 15.06
N ARG A 375 13.67 9.17 16.35
CA ARG A 375 14.64 8.58 17.28
C ARG A 375 14.43 7.07 17.44
N ALA A 376 13.17 6.63 17.51
CA ALA A 376 12.82 5.21 17.54
C ALA A 376 13.29 4.49 16.27
N LEU A 377 13.03 5.05 15.08
CA LEU A 377 13.50 4.52 13.81
C LEU A 377 15.03 4.40 13.76
N ILE A 378 15.76 5.44 14.14
CA ILE A 378 17.23 5.43 14.11
C ILE A 378 17.79 4.39 15.09
N SER A 379 17.21 4.31 16.29
CA SER A 379 17.68 3.39 17.32
C SER A 379 17.40 1.93 16.95
N GLU A 380 16.18 1.63 16.51
CA GLU A 380 15.72 0.28 16.19
C GLU A 380 16.27 -0.23 14.86
N LEU A 381 16.33 0.63 13.83
CA LEU A 381 16.79 0.23 12.50
C LEU A 381 18.28 0.50 12.32
N GLY A 382 18.78 1.69 12.66
CA GLY A 382 20.18 2.06 12.42
C GLY A 382 21.14 1.45 13.43
N LEU A 383 20.97 1.81 14.71
CA LEU A 383 21.94 1.49 15.75
C LEU A 383 21.90 0.02 16.15
N LYS A 384 20.72 -0.55 16.42
CA LYS A 384 20.58 -1.93 16.87
C LYS A 384 20.97 -2.96 15.81
N THR A 385 20.83 -2.65 14.52
CA THR A 385 21.25 -3.55 13.43
C THR A 385 22.72 -3.40 13.04
N GLY A 386 23.45 -2.45 13.64
CA GLY A 386 24.84 -2.19 13.29
C GLY A 386 25.01 -1.49 11.94
N GLY A 387 24.07 -0.65 11.52
CA GLY A 387 24.13 0.08 10.24
C GLY A 387 23.63 -0.69 9.01
N GLN A 388 22.92 -1.81 9.20
CA GLN A 388 22.21 -2.51 8.11
C GLN A 388 21.16 -1.59 7.50
N TYR A 389 20.48 -0.81 8.35
CA TYR A 389 19.65 0.31 7.93
C TYR A 389 20.34 1.63 8.23
N GLU A 390 19.99 2.66 7.48
CA GLU A 390 20.39 4.04 7.76
C GLU A 390 19.22 4.98 7.47
N VAL A 391 18.84 5.78 8.45
CA VAL A 391 17.69 6.69 8.34
C VAL A 391 18.17 8.06 7.89
N PHE A 392 17.48 8.62 6.89
CA PHE A 392 17.71 9.95 6.34
C PHE A 392 16.43 10.77 6.39
N LEU A 393 16.59 12.08 6.60
CA LEU A 393 15.52 13.06 6.42
C LEU A 393 15.72 13.75 5.07
N LEU A 394 14.88 13.42 4.09
CA LEU A 394 14.95 13.96 2.74
C LEU A 394 14.02 15.18 2.63
N VAL A 395 14.59 16.38 2.74
CA VAL A 395 13.84 17.64 2.86
C VAL A 395 13.75 18.35 1.50
N HIS A 396 12.54 18.54 1.00
CA HIS A 396 12.30 19.36 -0.18
C HIS A 396 12.43 20.86 0.15
N SER A 397 13.43 21.52 -0.44
CA SER A 397 13.54 22.99 -0.45
C SER A 397 12.65 23.58 -1.54
N LYS A 398 11.45 24.03 -1.15
CA LYS A 398 10.41 24.50 -2.06
C LYS A 398 10.73 25.84 -2.75
N ASN A 399 11.63 26.64 -2.18
CA ASN A 399 11.99 27.93 -2.76
C ASN A 399 13.01 27.75 -3.88
N GLN A 400 12.51 27.72 -5.11
CA GLN A 400 13.30 27.50 -6.33
C GLN A 400 14.30 28.62 -6.63
N SER A 401 14.12 29.81 -6.07
CA SER A 401 15.02 30.95 -6.29
C SER A 401 16.31 30.89 -5.47
N LEU A 402 16.44 29.95 -4.53
CA LEU A 402 17.61 29.81 -3.67
C LEU A 402 18.63 28.84 -4.27
N PRO A 403 19.87 29.28 -4.58
CA PRO A 403 20.92 28.42 -5.10
C PRO A 403 21.61 27.64 -3.95
N ILE A 404 20.83 26.85 -3.21
CA ILE A 404 21.29 26.17 -1.98
C ILE A 404 22.43 25.18 -2.19
N PHE A 405 22.73 24.78 -3.43
CA PHE A 405 23.83 23.86 -3.75
C PHE A 405 25.09 24.57 -4.24
N ASP A 406 24.99 25.85 -4.58
CA ASP A 406 26.14 26.68 -4.98
C ASP A 406 26.67 27.51 -3.80
N ASP A 407 25.89 27.64 -2.73
CA ASP A 407 26.21 28.40 -1.52
C ASP A 407 26.03 27.53 -0.26
N GLN A 408 27.15 27.16 0.34
CA GLN A 408 27.19 26.34 1.55
C GLN A 408 26.62 27.07 2.77
N GLU A 409 26.79 28.38 2.90
CA GLU A 409 26.23 29.14 4.03
C GLU A 409 24.70 29.15 3.93
N LEU A 410 24.18 29.34 2.71
CA LEU A 410 22.75 29.26 2.44
C LEU A 410 22.17 27.85 2.67
N TYR A 411 22.90 26.79 2.29
CA TYR A 411 22.49 25.41 2.61
C TYR A 411 22.31 25.24 4.13
N GLN A 412 23.30 25.69 4.91
CA GLN A 412 23.28 25.56 6.36
C GLN A 412 22.21 26.43 7.01
N SER A 413 21.93 27.63 6.47
CA SER A 413 20.84 28.48 7.00
C SER A 413 19.49 27.84 6.74
N VAL A 414 19.23 27.32 5.53
CA VAL A 414 17.98 26.61 5.21
C VAL A 414 17.80 25.40 6.12
N LEU A 415 18.86 24.62 6.36
CA LEU A 415 18.84 23.50 7.28
C LEU A 415 18.48 23.93 8.71
N LYS A 416 19.16 24.96 9.23
CA LYS A 416 18.95 25.47 10.59
C LYS A 416 17.55 26.04 10.81
N ASP A 417 17.01 26.74 9.81
CA ASP A 417 15.72 27.41 9.92
C ASP A 417 14.54 26.45 9.79
N ASN A 418 14.75 25.26 9.20
CA ASN A 418 13.66 24.34 8.86
C ASN A 418 13.74 22.98 9.57
N VAL A 419 14.87 22.59 10.15
CA VAL A 419 15.06 21.26 10.73
C VAL A 419 15.58 21.38 12.17
N PRO A 420 15.05 20.57 13.13
CA PRO A 420 15.59 20.51 14.49
C PRO A 420 17.08 20.17 14.52
N ALA A 421 17.83 20.80 15.43
CA ALA A 421 19.29 20.68 15.52
C ALA A 421 19.77 19.22 15.60
N GLU A 422 19.05 18.37 16.34
CA GLU A 422 19.42 16.95 16.50
C GLU A 422 19.40 16.15 15.19
N LEU A 423 18.58 16.59 14.22
CA LEU A 423 18.34 15.88 12.95
C LEU A 423 19.19 16.42 11.80
N HIS A 424 20.00 17.47 12.02
CA HIS A 424 20.84 18.06 10.97
C HIS A 424 21.77 17.03 10.33
N GLY A 425 22.38 16.15 11.14
CA GLY A 425 23.33 15.14 10.67
C GLY A 425 22.75 14.03 9.79
N ILE A 426 21.42 13.85 9.77
CA ILE A 426 20.75 12.86 8.90
C ILE A 426 20.03 13.51 7.72
N THR A 427 20.11 14.83 7.58
CA THR A 427 19.32 15.59 6.62
C THR A 427 20.02 15.71 5.28
N VAL A 428 19.27 15.43 4.20
CA VAL A 428 19.65 15.68 2.82
C VAL A 428 18.64 16.64 2.22
N LEU A 429 19.07 17.85 1.85
CA LEU A 429 18.23 18.80 1.11
C LEU A 429 18.22 18.43 -0.38
N TRP A 430 17.07 18.61 -1.02
CA TRP A 430 16.91 18.52 -2.48
C TRP A 430 15.95 19.61 -2.98
N ASN A 431 15.99 19.92 -4.27
CA ASN A 431 15.03 20.82 -4.92
C ASN A 431 14.56 20.28 -6.28
N ASP A 432 13.50 20.88 -6.83
CA ASP A 432 12.94 20.49 -8.12
C ASP A 432 13.97 20.55 -9.26
N GLN A 433 14.81 21.59 -9.29
CA GLN A 433 15.79 21.81 -10.36
C GLN A 433 16.78 20.64 -10.52
N GLN A 434 17.32 20.12 -9.41
CA GLN A 434 18.23 18.97 -9.42
C GLN A 434 17.61 17.73 -10.09
N VAL A 435 16.31 17.57 -9.94
CA VAL A 435 15.56 16.45 -10.51
C VAL A 435 15.23 16.72 -11.97
N TRP A 436 14.83 17.95 -12.31
CA TRP A 436 14.52 18.34 -13.68
C TRP A 436 15.73 18.25 -14.61
N ASP A 437 16.91 18.64 -14.11
CA ASP A 437 18.18 18.54 -14.83
C ASP A 437 18.59 17.10 -15.11
N LEU A 438 18.18 16.16 -14.24
CA LEU A 438 18.44 14.74 -14.41
C LEU A 438 17.59 14.11 -15.52
N TYR A 439 16.40 14.66 -15.78
CA TYR A 439 15.41 14.11 -16.71
C TYR A 439 14.92 15.17 -17.73
N PRO A 440 15.80 15.67 -18.62
CA PRO A 440 15.43 16.70 -19.59
C PRO A 440 14.41 16.21 -20.64
N ALA A 441 14.33 14.89 -20.89
CA ALA A 441 13.40 14.29 -21.83
C ALA A 441 11.93 14.30 -21.36
N LEU A 442 11.67 14.54 -20.07
CA LEU A 442 10.32 14.76 -19.56
C LEU A 442 9.90 16.20 -19.89
N THR A 443 9.44 16.44 -21.12
CA THR A 443 9.18 17.80 -21.63
C THR A 443 7.87 18.41 -21.12
N ASP A 444 6.91 17.59 -20.71
CA ASP A 444 5.66 18.03 -20.11
C ASP A 444 5.90 18.46 -18.65
N GLU A 445 5.55 19.72 -18.32
CA GLU A 445 5.67 20.24 -16.95
C GLU A 445 4.87 19.41 -15.95
N SER A 446 3.70 18.89 -16.34
CA SER A 446 2.83 18.11 -15.47
C SER A 446 3.48 16.79 -15.03
N ALA A 447 4.33 16.19 -15.88
CA ALA A 447 5.08 14.96 -15.60
C ALA A 447 6.16 15.16 -14.52
N LYS A 448 6.59 16.40 -14.29
CA LYS A 448 7.68 16.77 -13.37
C LYS A 448 7.18 17.36 -12.04
N THR A 449 5.89 17.62 -11.91
CA THR A 449 5.33 18.17 -10.67
C THR A 449 5.42 17.17 -9.52
N VAL A 450 5.50 17.65 -8.28
CA VAL A 450 5.54 16.79 -7.08
C VAL A 450 4.36 15.82 -7.00
N HIS A 451 3.19 16.20 -7.54
CA HIS A 451 2.00 15.35 -7.57
C HIS A 451 2.09 14.20 -8.57
N SER A 452 2.81 14.37 -9.69
CA SER A 452 2.98 13.34 -10.71
C SER A 452 4.32 12.60 -10.58
N ALA A 453 5.31 13.16 -9.88
CA ALA A 453 6.70 12.70 -9.97
C ALA A 453 7.29 12.35 -8.59
N GLN A 454 6.46 11.76 -7.71
CA GLN A 454 6.82 11.48 -6.31
C GLN A 454 8.12 10.66 -6.12
N TRP A 455 8.49 9.83 -7.10
CA TRP A 455 9.67 8.96 -7.03
C TRP A 455 10.96 9.59 -7.54
N LEU A 456 10.91 10.73 -8.25
CA LEU A 456 12.10 11.26 -8.90
C LEU A 456 13.18 11.72 -7.91
N SER A 457 12.78 12.25 -6.74
CA SER A 457 13.70 12.62 -5.65
C SER A 457 14.34 11.38 -5.00
N VAL A 458 13.59 10.28 -4.86
CA VAL A 458 14.10 9.00 -4.37
C VAL A 458 15.10 8.40 -5.37
N GLN A 459 14.82 8.49 -6.67
CA GLN A 459 15.76 8.10 -7.73
C GLN A 459 17.04 8.93 -7.66
N LYS A 460 16.92 10.26 -7.53
CA LYS A 460 18.09 11.15 -7.38
C LYS A 460 18.94 10.76 -6.17
N PHE A 461 18.30 10.53 -5.02
CA PHE A 461 18.98 10.07 -3.81
C PHE A 461 19.76 8.76 -4.06
N SER A 462 19.14 7.77 -4.72
CA SER A 462 19.78 6.49 -5.02
C SER A 462 20.96 6.60 -5.99
N GLN A 463 20.91 7.53 -6.96
CA GLN A 463 22.06 7.81 -7.83
C GLN A 463 23.25 8.42 -7.05
N ASP A 464 22.96 9.25 -6.04
CA ASP A 464 24.00 9.89 -5.22
C ASP A 464 24.59 8.94 -4.16
N HIS A 465 23.80 7.96 -3.70
CA HIS A 465 24.11 7.04 -2.61
C HIS A 465 24.10 5.57 -3.09
N PRO A 466 25.11 5.13 -3.86
CA PRO A 466 25.15 3.82 -4.49
C PRO A 466 25.28 2.64 -3.51
N GLN A 467 25.65 2.90 -2.25
CA GLN A 467 25.95 1.90 -1.22
C GLN A 467 24.73 1.20 -0.61
N PHE A 468 23.53 1.46 -1.12
CA PHE A 468 22.28 0.86 -0.63
C PHE A 468 21.69 -0.05 -1.69
N ASP A 469 21.34 -1.27 -1.29
CA ASP A 469 20.64 -2.26 -2.12
C ASP A 469 19.14 -1.98 -2.18
N TYR A 470 18.59 -1.44 -1.08
CA TYR A 470 17.17 -1.13 -0.94
C TYR A 470 16.95 0.25 -0.30
N LEU A 471 15.79 0.83 -0.56
CA LEU A 471 15.33 2.06 0.06
C LEU A 471 13.88 1.86 0.54
N TRP A 472 13.56 2.36 1.72
CA TRP A 472 12.19 2.58 2.16
C TRP A 472 11.81 4.03 1.91
N ASN A 473 10.77 4.25 1.11
CA ASN A 473 10.10 5.54 1.03
C ASN A 473 9.12 5.64 2.21
N TRP A 474 9.33 6.60 3.10
CA TRP A 474 8.63 6.71 4.36
C TRP A 474 7.84 8.02 4.46
N GLU A 475 6.52 7.91 4.64
CA GLU A 475 5.64 9.06 4.80
C GLU A 475 5.67 9.58 6.25
N MET A 476 5.78 10.90 6.42
CA MET A 476 5.88 11.51 7.74
C MET A 476 4.59 11.40 8.56
N ASP A 477 3.44 11.17 7.92
CA ASP A 477 2.15 10.93 8.56
C ASP A 477 1.83 9.43 8.72
N PHE A 478 2.82 8.55 8.58
CA PHE A 478 2.72 7.15 8.99
C PHE A 478 3.16 6.96 10.44
N ARG A 479 2.46 6.11 11.20
CA ARG A 479 2.90 5.61 12.51
C ARG A 479 2.77 4.10 12.61
N TYR A 480 3.72 3.50 13.33
CA TYR A 480 3.66 2.11 13.74
C TYR A 480 3.81 2.04 15.26
N THR A 481 2.86 1.39 15.93
CA THR A 481 2.92 1.21 17.39
C THR A 481 3.90 0.12 17.80
N GLY A 482 4.18 -0.84 16.92
CA GLY A 482 5.11 -1.93 17.18
C GLY A 482 6.58 -1.57 16.99
N HIS A 483 7.44 -2.58 16.95
CA HIS A 483 8.88 -2.44 16.74
C HIS A 483 9.25 -2.43 15.23
N HIS A 484 9.92 -1.39 14.76
CA HIS A 484 10.14 -1.14 13.33
C HIS A 484 10.98 -2.22 12.65
N TYR A 485 12.06 -2.71 13.27
CA TYR A 485 12.87 -3.79 12.68
C TYR A 485 12.04 -5.05 12.41
N ASP A 486 11.26 -5.51 13.40
CA ASP A 486 10.39 -6.68 13.25
C ASP A 486 9.44 -6.49 12.08
N LEU A 487 8.76 -5.33 11.98
CA LEU A 487 7.89 -5.03 10.84
C LEU A 487 8.64 -5.15 9.50
N LEU A 488 9.71 -4.40 9.30
CA LEU A 488 10.36 -4.33 7.99
C LEU A 488 10.99 -5.67 7.58
N GLU A 489 11.57 -6.40 8.53
CA GLU A 489 12.16 -7.72 8.28
C GLU A 489 11.08 -8.76 7.98
N ARG A 490 9.94 -8.75 8.69
CA ARG A 490 8.84 -9.67 8.40
C ARG A 490 8.20 -9.41 7.03
N LEU A 491 8.01 -8.15 6.63
CA LEU A 491 7.50 -7.81 5.29
C LEU A 491 8.46 -8.30 4.20
N SER A 492 9.77 -8.09 4.39
CA SER A 492 10.82 -8.60 3.49
C SER A 492 10.80 -10.13 3.37
N THR A 493 10.78 -10.80 4.52
CA THR A 493 10.76 -12.27 4.60
C THR A 493 9.51 -12.86 3.94
N PHE A 494 8.33 -12.26 4.15
CA PHE A 494 7.11 -12.65 3.45
C PHE A 494 7.26 -12.50 1.94
N ALA A 495 7.69 -11.33 1.46
CA ALA A 495 7.86 -11.06 0.04
C ALA A 495 8.84 -12.02 -0.65
N LYS A 496 9.91 -12.39 0.04
CA LYS A 496 10.91 -13.33 -0.45
C LYS A 496 10.34 -14.74 -0.69
N ARG A 497 9.40 -15.19 0.15
CA ARG A 497 8.76 -16.51 0.04
C ARG A 497 7.74 -16.61 -1.10
N GLN A 498 7.26 -15.47 -1.61
CA GLN A 498 6.19 -15.47 -2.60
C GLN A 498 6.67 -15.97 -3.98
N PRO A 499 5.99 -16.96 -4.58
CA PRO A 499 6.25 -17.39 -5.95
C PRO A 499 5.67 -16.39 -6.96
N ARG A 500 6.28 -16.28 -8.15
CA ARG A 500 5.86 -15.37 -9.22
C ARG A 500 4.57 -15.80 -9.92
N LYS A 501 4.29 -17.10 -10.00
CA LYS A 501 3.05 -17.65 -10.56
C LYS A 501 1.83 -17.05 -9.85
N TYR A 502 0.94 -16.42 -10.62
CA TYR A 502 -0.24 -15.66 -10.15
C TYR A 502 0.03 -14.54 -9.13
N LEU A 503 1.27 -14.05 -9.01
CA LEU A 503 1.63 -13.07 -7.98
C LEU A 503 1.00 -11.70 -8.25
N TRP A 504 0.98 -11.25 -9.50
CA TRP A 504 0.37 -9.98 -9.89
C TRP A 504 -1.12 -9.97 -9.61
N GLU A 505 -1.77 -11.10 -9.83
CA GLU A 505 -3.18 -11.29 -9.56
C GLU A 505 -3.42 -11.29 -8.04
N ARG A 506 -2.66 -12.03 -7.24
CA ARG A 506 -2.78 -11.96 -5.77
C ARG A 506 -2.54 -10.55 -5.23
N ASN A 507 -1.55 -9.84 -5.76
CA ASN A 507 -1.22 -8.48 -5.36
C ASN A 507 -2.34 -7.47 -5.66
N GLY A 508 -3.18 -7.72 -6.66
CA GLY A 508 -4.24 -6.81 -7.09
C GLY A 508 -5.49 -6.77 -6.21
N ARG A 509 -5.44 -7.37 -5.02
CA ARG A 509 -6.61 -7.65 -4.17
C ARG A 509 -6.35 -7.25 -2.72
N HIS A 510 -7.35 -6.72 -2.03
CA HIS A 510 -7.35 -6.70 -0.57
C HIS A 510 -7.52 -8.14 -0.07
N TYR A 511 -6.51 -8.68 0.61
CA TYR A 511 -6.64 -10.01 1.23
C TYR A 511 -7.50 -9.92 2.49
N ILE A 512 -8.64 -10.62 2.48
CA ILE A 512 -9.64 -10.67 3.54
C ILE A 512 -9.65 -12.11 4.10
N PRO A 513 -8.96 -12.39 5.21
CA PRO A 513 -8.82 -13.76 5.72
C PRO A 513 -10.16 -14.48 5.94
N GLU A 514 -11.17 -13.76 6.45
CA GLU A 514 -12.51 -14.30 6.71
C GLU A 514 -13.22 -14.81 5.44
N TYR A 515 -12.90 -14.24 4.26
CA TYR A 515 -13.53 -14.60 2.98
C TYR A 515 -12.62 -15.47 2.11
N HIS A 516 -11.33 -15.15 2.04
CA HIS A 516 -10.36 -15.84 1.17
C HIS A 516 -9.77 -17.10 1.79
N GLY A 517 -9.88 -17.30 3.11
CA GLY A 517 -9.21 -18.39 3.81
C GLY A 517 -7.70 -18.21 3.85
N ASP A 518 -6.96 -19.32 3.97
CA ASP A 518 -5.50 -19.30 4.05
C ASP A 518 -4.84 -18.73 2.77
N TYR A 519 -3.81 -17.89 2.95
CA TYR A 519 -3.22 -17.10 1.86
C TYR A 519 -2.45 -17.97 0.85
N ASP A 520 -1.65 -18.92 1.34
CA ASP A 520 -0.77 -19.72 0.49
C ASP A 520 -1.49 -20.95 -0.09
N THR A 521 -2.70 -21.28 0.36
CA THR A 521 -3.49 -22.40 -0.17
C THR A 521 -4.79 -21.90 -0.80
N THR A 522 -5.85 -21.73 0.00
CA THR A 522 -7.21 -21.46 -0.46
C THR A 522 -7.30 -20.21 -1.33
N PHE A 523 -6.71 -19.10 -0.86
CA PHE A 523 -6.71 -17.84 -1.61
C PHE A 523 -5.91 -17.96 -2.92
N ARG A 524 -4.73 -18.57 -2.87
CA ARG A 524 -3.87 -18.76 -4.04
C ARG A 524 -4.53 -19.63 -5.11
N GLU A 525 -5.20 -20.70 -4.69
CA GLU A 525 -5.96 -21.60 -5.57
C GLU A 525 -7.18 -20.92 -6.17
N ASP A 526 -7.94 -20.13 -5.39
CA ASP A 526 -9.08 -19.35 -5.91
C ASP A 526 -8.63 -18.34 -6.97
N VAL A 527 -7.55 -17.59 -6.71
CA VAL A 527 -6.98 -16.65 -7.69
C VAL A 527 -6.57 -17.39 -8.97
N ALA A 528 -5.87 -18.52 -8.85
CA ALA A 528 -5.48 -19.33 -10.01
C ALA A 528 -6.70 -19.80 -10.81
N LYS A 529 -7.76 -20.26 -10.14
CA LYS A 529 -9.00 -20.73 -10.77
C LYS A 529 -9.74 -19.61 -11.51
N ARG A 530 -9.79 -18.40 -10.95
CA ARG A 530 -10.50 -17.26 -11.56
C ARG A 530 -9.81 -16.71 -12.80
N HIS A 531 -8.48 -16.79 -12.85
CA HIS A 531 -7.68 -16.26 -13.95
C HIS A 531 -7.37 -17.31 -15.02
N GLY A 532 -7.22 -18.59 -14.65
CA GLY A 532 -6.83 -19.64 -15.58
C GLY A 532 -5.53 -19.27 -16.30
N ASN A 533 -5.58 -19.10 -17.62
CA ASN A 533 -4.40 -18.78 -18.44
C ASN A 533 -4.19 -17.28 -18.67
N ASP A 534 -5.08 -16.43 -18.15
CA ASP A 534 -4.90 -14.97 -18.16
C ASP A 534 -4.10 -14.53 -16.93
N THR A 535 -2.78 -14.68 -17.00
CA THR A 535 -1.87 -14.30 -15.92
C THR A 535 -0.58 -13.67 -16.43
N VAL A 536 -0.01 -12.77 -15.62
CA VAL A 536 1.31 -12.18 -15.87
C VAL A 536 2.41 -13.21 -15.55
N TRP A 537 2.77 -14.02 -16.55
CA TRP A 537 3.90 -14.97 -16.44
C TRP A 537 5.26 -14.32 -16.74
N GLY A 538 5.30 -13.28 -17.55
CA GLY A 538 6.53 -12.55 -17.90
C GLY A 538 6.23 -11.08 -18.20
N PRO A 539 7.25 -10.30 -18.58
CA PRO A 539 7.02 -8.93 -19.02
C PRO A 539 6.09 -8.90 -20.25
N PRO A 540 5.22 -7.89 -20.38
CA PRO A 540 4.41 -7.72 -21.58
C PRO A 540 5.32 -7.49 -22.80
N VAL A 541 4.90 -8.01 -23.96
CA VAL A 541 5.65 -7.85 -25.22
C VAL A 541 5.32 -6.49 -25.82
N LEU A 542 6.20 -5.52 -25.60
CA LEU A 542 6.09 -4.16 -26.14
C LEU A 542 7.35 -3.81 -26.94
N PRO A 543 7.24 -3.28 -28.17
CA PRO A 543 8.40 -3.06 -29.05
C PRO A 543 9.36 -1.97 -28.56
N PHE A 544 8.91 -1.09 -27.67
CA PHE A 544 9.69 0.03 -27.12
C PHE A 544 10.26 -0.24 -25.71
N ILE A 545 10.05 -1.44 -25.16
CA ILE A 545 10.58 -1.89 -23.87
C ILE A 545 11.55 -3.05 -24.08
N ASN A 546 12.72 -2.97 -23.45
CA ASN A 546 13.71 -4.04 -23.36
C ASN A 546 13.74 -4.57 -21.91
N PRO A 547 12.96 -5.61 -21.56
CA PRO A 547 12.85 -6.08 -20.20
C PRO A 547 14.20 -6.58 -19.63
N VAL A 548 14.49 -6.20 -18.38
CA VAL A 548 15.74 -6.57 -17.69
C VAL A 548 15.57 -7.67 -16.64
N GLY A 549 14.34 -7.99 -16.28
CA GLY A 549 14.02 -9.01 -15.28
C GLY A 549 14.38 -10.41 -15.76
N PRO A 550 14.37 -11.40 -14.83
CA PRO A 550 14.60 -12.79 -15.19
C PRO A 550 13.54 -13.26 -16.19
N LYS A 551 13.97 -14.05 -17.18
CA LYS A 551 13.04 -14.73 -18.08
C LYS A 551 12.36 -15.88 -17.34
N PRO A 552 11.09 -16.20 -17.66
CA PRO A 552 10.43 -17.35 -17.08
C PRO A 552 11.23 -18.65 -17.36
N PRO A 553 11.37 -19.54 -16.36
CA PRO A 553 12.20 -20.74 -16.50
C PRO A 553 11.55 -21.81 -17.40
N VAL A 554 10.21 -21.76 -17.52
CA VAL A 554 9.40 -22.64 -18.37
C VAL A 554 8.49 -21.79 -19.25
N ALA A 555 8.05 -22.36 -20.38
CA ALA A 555 7.29 -21.63 -21.40
C ALA A 555 5.89 -21.23 -20.93
N SER A 556 5.22 -22.10 -20.16
CA SER A 556 3.90 -21.88 -19.60
C SER A 556 3.96 -21.82 -18.07
N HIS A 557 3.16 -20.95 -17.46
CA HIS A 557 2.98 -20.92 -16.00
C HIS A 557 2.35 -22.23 -15.47
N GLU A 558 1.62 -22.98 -16.31
CA GLU A 558 1.05 -24.28 -15.95
C GLU A 558 2.13 -25.31 -15.56
N ASP A 559 3.32 -25.20 -16.17
CA ASP A 559 4.44 -26.12 -15.96
C ASP A 559 5.32 -25.77 -14.74
N ASP A 560 5.03 -24.67 -14.03
CA ASP A 560 5.73 -24.25 -12.81
C ASP A 560 4.93 -24.65 -11.56
N ASP A 561 5.53 -25.40 -10.65
CA ASP A 561 4.91 -25.80 -9.37
C ASP A 561 5.12 -24.75 -8.27
N TYR A 562 4.88 -23.47 -8.62
CA TYR A 562 5.12 -22.32 -7.73
C TYR A 562 6.56 -22.25 -7.20
N GLU A 563 7.54 -22.67 -8.01
CA GLU A 563 8.95 -22.65 -7.61
C GLU A 563 9.62 -21.33 -8.02
N TRP A 564 9.26 -20.79 -9.19
CA TRP A 564 9.93 -19.60 -9.70
C TRP A 564 9.71 -18.36 -8.82
N GLY A 565 10.83 -17.78 -8.40
CA GLY A 565 10.87 -16.56 -7.57
C GLY A 565 10.80 -16.82 -6.07
N VAL A 566 10.60 -18.05 -5.59
CA VAL A 566 10.74 -18.37 -4.16
C VAL A 566 12.21 -18.19 -3.74
N GLY A 567 12.46 -17.44 -2.67
CA GLY A 567 13.81 -17.09 -2.24
C GLY A 567 14.39 -15.84 -2.94
N GLU A 568 13.75 -15.34 -4.00
CA GLU A 568 14.13 -14.09 -4.67
C GLU A 568 13.62 -12.88 -3.87
N GLU A 569 14.48 -11.91 -3.59
CA GLU A 569 14.09 -10.63 -3.02
C GLU A 569 13.14 -9.87 -3.97
N ALA A 570 12.07 -9.30 -3.42
CA ALA A 570 11.19 -8.42 -4.19
C ALA A 570 11.86 -7.06 -4.43
N ASP A 571 11.76 -6.58 -5.67
CA ASP A 571 12.20 -5.25 -6.09
C ASP A 571 11.34 -4.12 -5.54
N PHE A 572 10.09 -4.45 -5.20
CA PHE A 572 9.17 -3.50 -4.61
C PHE A 572 8.25 -4.22 -3.63
N ILE A 573 8.09 -3.66 -2.43
CA ILE A 573 7.15 -4.16 -1.42
C ILE A 573 6.20 -3.02 -1.08
N THR A 574 4.92 -3.22 -1.33
CA THR A 574 3.85 -2.31 -0.92
C THR A 574 3.12 -2.86 0.30
N VAL A 575 2.42 -1.97 0.99
CA VAL A 575 1.51 -2.30 2.10
C VAL A 575 0.05 -1.99 1.75
N GLY A 576 -0.23 -1.72 0.47
CA GLY A 576 -1.57 -1.71 -0.11
C GLY A 576 -1.61 -2.50 -1.43
N PRO A 577 -2.80 -2.87 -1.94
CA PRO A 577 -2.94 -3.63 -3.17
C PRO A 577 -2.27 -2.96 -4.38
N ILE A 578 -1.73 -3.77 -5.28
CA ILE A 578 -1.13 -3.34 -6.55
C ILE A 578 -2.17 -3.56 -7.65
N PHE A 579 -3.12 -2.64 -7.75
CA PHE A 579 -4.29 -2.77 -8.61
C PHE A 579 -4.04 -2.26 -10.04
N ASP A 580 -4.89 -2.70 -10.97
CA ASP A 580 -4.94 -2.14 -12.32
C ASP A 580 -5.73 -0.81 -12.31
N PRO A 581 -5.09 0.33 -12.66
CA PRO A 581 -5.79 1.61 -12.65
C PRO A 581 -6.80 1.76 -13.80
N VAL A 582 -6.75 0.90 -14.82
CA VAL A 582 -7.70 0.95 -15.96
C VAL A 582 -9.12 0.69 -15.45
N ASP A 583 -10.08 1.49 -15.93
CA ASP A 583 -11.50 1.46 -15.55
C ASP A 583 -11.81 1.64 -14.06
N SER A 584 -10.81 2.00 -13.24
CA SER A 584 -10.99 2.24 -11.80
C SER A 584 -11.64 3.58 -11.47
N GLN A 585 -11.66 4.52 -12.44
CA GLN A 585 -12.01 5.93 -12.27
C GLN A 585 -11.15 6.65 -11.22
N TRP A 586 -9.95 6.16 -10.99
CA TRP A 586 -8.94 6.90 -10.26
C TRP A 586 -8.44 8.07 -11.11
N ILE A 587 -8.30 9.25 -10.49
CA ILE A 587 -8.25 10.55 -11.16
C ILE A 587 -7.03 10.75 -12.07
N ILE A 588 -5.90 10.11 -11.78
CA ILE A 588 -4.67 10.20 -12.58
C ILE A 588 -4.34 8.91 -13.34
N SER A 589 -5.31 7.99 -13.45
CA SER A 589 -5.11 6.68 -14.13
C SER A 589 -4.60 6.81 -15.57
N SER A 590 -4.96 7.88 -16.29
CA SER A 590 -4.54 8.13 -17.67
C SER A 590 -3.28 8.97 -17.84
N HIS A 591 -2.59 9.34 -16.76
CA HIS A 591 -1.38 10.16 -16.82
C HIS A 591 -0.16 9.30 -17.18
N VAL A 592 0.11 9.21 -18.48
CA VAL A 592 1.18 8.41 -19.09
C VAL A 592 1.90 9.24 -20.14
N TRP A 593 3.24 9.24 -20.07
CA TRP A 593 4.12 9.97 -20.98
C TRP A 593 5.17 9.02 -21.57
N GLY A 594 5.51 9.22 -22.86
CA GLY A 594 6.60 8.53 -23.55
C GLY A 594 6.38 7.05 -23.93
N TYR A 595 5.63 6.28 -23.13
CA TYR A 595 5.42 4.82 -23.29
C TYR A 595 4.59 4.39 -24.53
N GLY A 596 5.01 4.78 -25.74
CA GLY A 596 4.36 4.42 -26.99
C GLY A 596 5.21 4.71 -28.22
N ASP A 597 4.68 4.39 -29.39
CA ASP A 597 5.29 4.68 -30.69
C ASP A 597 4.19 5.03 -31.72
N GLU A 598 4.53 5.12 -33.01
CA GLU A 598 3.58 5.46 -34.08
C GLU A 598 2.38 4.50 -34.17
N ASN A 599 2.52 3.26 -33.70
CA ASN A 599 1.51 2.20 -33.76
C ASN A 599 0.92 1.84 -32.40
N HIS A 600 1.48 2.33 -31.29
CA HIS A 600 1.06 1.99 -29.93
C HIS A 600 0.78 3.25 -29.11
N ASN A 601 -0.47 3.41 -28.67
CA ASN A 601 -0.88 4.54 -27.85
C ASN A 601 -0.33 4.40 -26.42
N PRO A 602 0.31 5.45 -25.85
CA PRO A 602 0.77 5.42 -24.46
C PRO A 602 -0.31 5.06 -23.44
N LYS A 603 -1.57 5.41 -23.70
CA LYS A 603 -2.68 5.09 -22.79
C LYS A 603 -3.05 3.61 -22.76
N ASP A 604 -2.55 2.79 -23.68
CA ASP A 604 -2.80 1.35 -23.74
C ASP A 604 -1.72 0.53 -23.03
N VAL A 605 -0.68 1.19 -22.50
CA VAL A 605 0.39 0.48 -21.77
C VAL A 605 -0.17 -0.19 -20.50
N PRO A 606 0.17 -1.48 -20.26
CA PRO A 606 -0.18 -2.16 -19.01
C PRO A 606 0.39 -1.40 -17.80
N ARG A 607 -0.45 -1.12 -16.81
CA ARG A 607 -0.10 -0.33 -15.63
C ARG A 607 -0.54 -1.00 -14.35
N ARG A 608 0.16 -0.67 -13.29
CA ARG A 608 -0.14 -1.10 -11.92
C ARG A 608 0.12 0.05 -10.96
N THR A 609 -0.66 0.10 -9.89
CA THR A 609 -0.61 1.21 -8.95
C THR A 609 -0.96 0.80 -7.53
N THR A 610 -0.49 1.57 -6.56
CA THR A 610 -0.85 1.43 -5.14
C THR A 610 -0.93 2.79 -4.49
N ILE A 611 -2.10 3.15 -3.97
CA ILE A 611 -2.27 4.40 -3.23
C ILE A 611 -1.55 4.29 -1.88
N VAL A 612 -0.94 5.40 -1.45
CA VAL A 612 0.04 5.51 -0.35
C VAL A 612 1.40 4.96 -0.77
N THR A 613 2.43 5.81 -0.74
CA THR A 613 3.78 5.49 -1.22
C THR A 613 4.70 4.88 -0.17
N GLN A 614 4.18 4.53 1.01
CA GLN A 614 4.92 3.80 2.05
C GLN A 614 5.36 2.44 1.48
N SER A 615 6.62 2.30 1.05
CA SER A 615 7.06 1.12 0.29
C SER A 615 8.56 0.90 0.36
N ARG A 616 9.00 -0.36 0.23
CA ARG A 616 10.40 -0.73 -0.04
C ARG A 616 10.61 -0.77 -1.54
N ILE A 617 11.74 -0.27 -2.02
CA ILE A 617 12.16 -0.32 -3.41
C ILE A 617 13.63 -0.75 -3.54
N SER A 618 13.97 -1.57 -4.52
CA SER A 618 15.35 -1.98 -4.79
C SER A 618 16.08 -0.92 -5.60
N LYS A 619 17.41 -0.86 -5.42
CA LYS A 619 18.29 -0.07 -6.29
C LYS A 619 18.15 -0.49 -7.76
N ARG A 620 17.96 -1.79 -8.02
CA ARG A 620 17.69 -2.31 -9.37
C ARG A 620 16.49 -1.63 -10.01
N LEU A 621 15.35 -1.56 -9.33
CA LEU A 621 14.15 -0.92 -9.87
C LEU A 621 14.34 0.60 -10.03
N LEU A 622 14.98 1.30 -9.08
CA LEU A 622 15.28 2.72 -9.22
C LEU A 622 16.22 3.03 -10.39
N ASP A 623 17.20 2.17 -10.64
CA ASP A 623 18.14 2.31 -11.76
C ASP A 623 17.43 2.07 -13.11
N VAL A 624 16.47 1.15 -13.19
CA VAL A 624 15.63 0.96 -14.39
C VAL A 624 14.67 2.13 -14.58
N MET A 625 14.02 2.60 -13.51
CA MET A 625 13.20 3.81 -13.54
C MET A 625 14.00 5.03 -14.01
N HIS A 626 15.26 5.15 -13.59
CA HIS A 626 16.15 6.21 -14.06
C HIS A 626 16.33 6.16 -15.58
N VAL A 627 16.59 4.98 -16.15
CA VAL A 627 16.73 4.79 -17.60
C VAL A 627 15.44 5.16 -18.35
N GLU A 628 14.29 4.70 -17.87
CA GLU A 628 13.00 5.02 -18.53
C GLU A 628 12.70 6.53 -18.47
N ASN A 629 12.86 7.17 -17.31
CA ASN A 629 12.65 8.62 -17.18
C ASN A 629 13.63 9.44 -18.05
N SER A 630 14.89 9.00 -18.19
CA SER A 630 15.87 9.64 -19.07
C SER A 630 15.49 9.56 -20.55
N ARG A 631 14.66 8.60 -20.94
CA ARG A 631 14.08 8.46 -22.28
C ARG A 631 12.77 9.24 -22.45
N GLY A 632 12.26 9.86 -21.39
CA GLY A 632 10.96 10.54 -21.39
C GLY A 632 9.78 9.62 -21.07
N ASN A 633 10.03 8.36 -20.71
CA ASN A 633 8.99 7.39 -20.35
C ASN A 633 8.63 7.54 -18.87
N HIS A 634 7.39 7.94 -18.59
CA HIS A 634 6.91 8.17 -17.23
C HIS A 634 5.43 7.82 -17.08
N VAL A 635 5.05 7.42 -15.87
CA VAL A 635 3.65 7.31 -15.45
C VAL A 635 3.52 7.97 -14.09
N ALA A 636 2.39 8.63 -13.84
CA ALA A 636 2.26 9.49 -12.67
C ALA A 636 2.32 8.72 -11.35
N SER A 637 3.09 9.28 -10.41
CA SER A 637 2.91 9.20 -8.97
C SER A 637 2.97 7.75 -8.44
N GLU A 638 1.88 7.28 -7.84
CA GLU A 638 1.71 5.96 -7.25
C GLU A 638 1.70 4.81 -8.28
N MET A 639 1.87 5.09 -9.58
CA MET A 639 1.96 4.08 -10.64
C MET A 639 3.41 3.71 -11.00
N THR A 640 4.38 4.61 -10.77
CA THR A 640 5.68 4.55 -11.46
C THR A 640 6.45 3.25 -11.18
N ALA A 641 6.69 2.93 -9.91
CA ALA A 641 7.52 1.79 -9.54
C ALA A 641 6.90 0.45 -9.99
N GLN A 642 5.60 0.28 -9.75
CA GLN A 642 4.86 -0.94 -10.04
C GLN A 642 4.72 -1.16 -11.55
N THR A 643 4.42 -0.09 -12.30
CA THR A 643 4.33 -0.15 -13.76
C THR A 643 5.68 -0.47 -14.37
N VAL A 644 6.76 0.24 -13.99
CA VAL A 644 8.11 -0.06 -14.52
C VAL A 644 8.51 -1.50 -14.18
N ALA A 645 8.22 -1.97 -12.97
CA ALA A 645 8.49 -3.36 -12.59
C ALA A 645 7.71 -4.37 -13.45
N LEU A 646 6.43 -4.12 -13.74
CA LEU A 646 5.62 -4.95 -14.63
C LEU A 646 6.23 -5.03 -16.03
N LEU A 647 6.52 -3.86 -16.63
CA LEU A 647 7.08 -3.76 -17.98
C LEU A 647 8.43 -4.46 -18.12
N HIS A 648 9.20 -4.51 -17.03
CA HIS A 648 10.53 -5.13 -17.00
C HIS A 648 10.58 -6.54 -16.40
N GLY A 649 9.45 -7.13 -16.00
CA GLY A 649 9.40 -8.50 -15.46
C GLY A 649 10.04 -8.65 -14.07
N LEU A 650 10.08 -7.57 -13.29
CA LEU A 650 10.64 -7.55 -11.94
C LEU A 650 9.63 -8.07 -10.90
N LYS A 651 10.13 -8.64 -9.80
CA LYS A 651 9.27 -9.22 -8.75
C LYS A 651 8.82 -8.12 -7.81
N ILE A 652 7.51 -7.94 -7.66
CA ILE A 652 6.96 -7.03 -6.66
C ILE A 652 5.87 -7.72 -5.86
N VAL A 653 5.69 -7.32 -4.60
CA VAL A 653 4.78 -7.98 -3.67
C VAL A 653 3.98 -6.95 -2.90
N PHE A 654 2.67 -7.15 -2.84
CA PHE A 654 1.83 -6.53 -1.82
C PHE A 654 1.91 -7.40 -0.55
N ALA A 655 2.38 -6.82 0.55
CA ALA A 655 2.41 -7.45 1.86
C ALA A 655 1.14 -7.05 2.65
N PRO A 656 0.12 -7.94 2.76
CA PRO A 656 -1.16 -7.63 3.39
C PRO A 656 -1.04 -7.59 4.92
N HIS A 657 -0.53 -6.48 5.46
CA HIS A 657 -0.40 -6.26 6.90
C HIS A 657 -1.77 -6.21 7.60
N PRO A 658 -1.84 -6.46 8.92
CA PRO A 658 -3.08 -6.32 9.68
C PRO A 658 -3.65 -4.90 9.56
N VAL A 659 -4.89 -4.80 9.08
CA VAL A 659 -5.69 -3.58 8.99
C VAL A 659 -7.00 -3.78 9.73
N PHE A 660 -7.36 -2.84 10.59
CA PHE A 660 -8.58 -2.90 11.38
C PHE A 660 -9.61 -1.89 10.87
N MET A 661 -10.86 -2.09 11.28
CA MET A 661 -11.95 -1.18 10.95
C MET A 661 -12.77 -0.84 12.18
N ASP A 662 -13.40 0.34 12.16
CA ASP A 662 -14.32 0.78 13.21
C ASP A 662 -15.67 0.04 13.17
N ARG A 663 -16.00 -0.62 12.06
CA ARG A 663 -17.13 -1.56 11.96
C ARG A 663 -16.63 -2.98 11.81
N ASP A 664 -17.35 -3.89 12.44
CA ASP A 664 -17.13 -5.33 12.30
C ASP A 664 -17.84 -5.87 11.04
N TRP A 665 -17.40 -5.39 9.87
CA TRP A 665 -17.91 -5.84 8.58
C TRP A 665 -17.60 -7.33 8.36
N LYS A 666 -18.56 -8.07 7.78
CA LYS A 666 -18.35 -9.49 7.40
C LYS A 666 -17.50 -9.60 6.14
N GLY A 667 -16.76 -10.70 6.03
CA GLY A 667 -15.78 -10.92 4.95
C GLY A 667 -16.38 -10.79 3.55
N GLY A 668 -17.53 -11.40 3.30
CA GLY A 668 -18.22 -11.32 2.01
C GLY A 668 -18.64 -9.89 1.63
N PHE A 669 -19.12 -9.11 2.61
CA PHE A 669 -19.43 -7.69 2.41
C PHE A 669 -18.16 -6.92 2.02
N LEU A 670 -17.07 -7.08 2.77
CA LEU A 670 -15.80 -6.44 2.44
C LEU A 670 -15.30 -6.82 1.05
N ASN A 671 -15.40 -8.09 0.66
CA ASN A 671 -14.95 -8.53 -0.66
C ASN A 671 -15.75 -7.85 -1.78
N ASN A 672 -17.08 -7.75 -1.64
CA ASN A 672 -17.93 -7.08 -2.64
C ASN A 672 -17.58 -5.58 -2.80
N TRP A 673 -17.17 -4.92 -1.72
CA TRP A 673 -16.91 -3.48 -1.72
C TRP A 673 -15.44 -3.11 -2.00
N PHE A 674 -14.49 -3.99 -1.69
CA PHE A 674 -13.06 -3.70 -1.83
C PHE A 674 -12.37 -4.48 -2.95
N ASN A 675 -12.99 -5.56 -3.43
CA ASN A 675 -12.52 -6.39 -4.53
C ASN A 675 -13.62 -6.58 -5.63
N PRO A 676 -14.19 -5.50 -6.17
CA PRO A 676 -15.35 -5.57 -7.07
C PRO A 676 -15.03 -5.98 -8.52
N GLY A 677 -13.74 -6.13 -8.86
CA GLY A 677 -13.29 -6.50 -10.20
C GLY A 677 -13.88 -7.83 -10.68
N ALA A 678 -13.90 -8.04 -12.00
CA ALA A 678 -14.55 -9.19 -12.62
C ALA A 678 -14.00 -10.55 -12.14
N HIS A 679 -12.72 -10.61 -11.78
CA HIS A 679 -12.11 -11.80 -11.17
C HIS A 679 -11.83 -11.58 -9.68
N GLY A 680 -12.43 -10.57 -9.05
CA GLY A 680 -12.27 -10.23 -7.63
C GLY A 680 -11.04 -9.36 -7.34
N GLU A 681 -10.63 -8.51 -8.28
CA GLU A 681 -9.59 -7.48 -8.09
C GLU A 681 -10.11 -6.22 -7.37
N SER A 682 -9.22 -5.47 -6.73
CA SER A 682 -9.52 -4.12 -6.23
C SER A 682 -9.63 -3.09 -7.36
N GLY A 683 -8.98 -3.33 -8.50
CA GLY A 683 -8.99 -2.46 -9.67
C GLY A 683 -10.25 -2.59 -10.53
N GLY A 684 -10.30 -1.86 -11.64
CA GLY A 684 -11.43 -1.92 -12.58
C GLY A 684 -12.72 -1.30 -12.05
N ARG A 685 -13.84 -1.65 -12.70
CA ARG A 685 -15.14 -1.04 -12.43
C ARG A 685 -15.56 -1.20 -10.97
N GLY A 686 -16.09 -0.12 -10.39
CA GLY A 686 -16.55 -0.11 -9.00
C GLY A 686 -15.42 -0.05 -7.95
N SER A 687 -14.15 0.03 -8.37
CA SER A 687 -12.97 0.08 -7.50
C SER A 687 -13.13 1.03 -6.30
N PRO A 688 -12.69 0.66 -5.08
CA PRO A 688 -12.77 1.54 -3.91
C PRO A 688 -11.84 2.76 -4.01
N MET A 689 -10.86 2.75 -4.93
CA MET A 689 -9.95 3.88 -5.20
C MET A 689 -10.52 4.89 -6.20
N GLY A 690 -11.71 4.62 -6.75
CA GLY A 690 -12.35 5.55 -7.67
C GLY A 690 -12.76 6.85 -6.99
N TRP A 691 -12.79 7.93 -7.76
CA TRP A 691 -13.14 9.26 -7.25
C TRP A 691 -14.45 9.26 -6.44
N GLY A 692 -14.39 9.79 -5.21
CA GLY A 692 -15.51 9.82 -4.25
C GLY A 692 -15.85 8.48 -3.58
N ARG A 693 -15.44 7.34 -4.15
CA ARG A 693 -15.63 6.01 -3.52
C ARG A 693 -14.64 5.73 -2.39
N GLU A 694 -13.60 6.54 -2.29
CA GLU A 694 -12.60 6.48 -1.23
C GLU A 694 -13.19 6.62 0.18
N ARG A 695 -14.42 7.14 0.33
CA ARG A 695 -15.19 7.10 1.58
C ARG A 695 -15.32 5.69 2.16
N ARG A 696 -15.18 4.64 1.33
CA ARG A 696 -15.07 3.24 1.80
C ARG A 696 -13.97 3.06 2.86
N PHE A 697 -12.91 3.85 2.79
CA PHE A 697 -11.80 3.81 3.74
C PHE A 697 -12.01 4.65 5.01
N GLN A 698 -13.14 5.38 5.15
CA GLN A 698 -13.40 6.27 6.29
C GLN A 698 -13.15 5.59 7.63
N GLY A 699 -13.60 4.35 7.77
CA GLY A 699 -13.51 3.53 8.97
C GLY A 699 -12.29 2.62 9.07
N VAL A 700 -11.25 2.80 8.25
CA VAL A 700 -10.13 1.85 8.10
C VAL A 700 -8.85 2.38 8.77
N THR A 701 -8.00 1.54 9.37
CA THR A 701 -6.73 2.01 9.98
C THR A 701 -5.61 2.34 8.99
N TRP A 702 -5.83 2.11 7.70
CA TRP A 702 -4.85 2.30 6.64
C TRP A 702 -5.49 2.85 5.37
N TYR A 703 -5.46 4.17 5.21
CA TYR A 703 -5.69 4.89 3.95
C TYR A 703 -5.52 6.39 4.19
N TYR A 704 -4.99 7.14 3.22
CA TYR A 704 -4.69 8.59 3.37
C TYR A 704 -5.91 9.48 3.72
N ARG A 705 -7.12 8.95 3.62
CA ARG A 705 -8.39 9.52 4.10
C ARG A 705 -9.10 8.50 4.99
N ALA A 706 -8.81 8.54 6.28
CA ALA A 706 -9.42 7.67 7.27
C ALA A 706 -9.48 8.35 8.65
N GLU A 707 -10.50 8.04 9.43
CA GLU A 707 -10.71 8.57 10.78
C GLU A 707 -9.96 7.78 11.87
N PRO A 708 -10.01 6.43 11.90
CA PRO A 708 -9.41 5.66 12.99
C PRO A 708 -7.93 5.93 13.27
N PRO A 709 -7.04 6.12 12.27
CA PRO A 709 -5.62 6.28 12.53
C PRO A 709 -5.33 7.38 13.55
N ASN A 710 -5.73 8.63 13.26
CA ASN A 710 -5.40 9.78 14.10
C ASN A 710 -6.11 9.69 15.46
N ARG A 711 -7.38 9.26 15.45
CA ARG A 711 -8.17 9.07 16.68
C ARG A 711 -7.56 8.01 17.62
N LEU A 712 -7.21 6.83 17.09
CA LEU A 712 -6.56 5.78 17.84
C LEU A 712 -5.23 6.25 18.41
N TYR A 713 -4.43 6.95 17.60
CA TYR A 713 -3.13 7.43 18.02
C TYR A 713 -3.23 8.51 19.11
N ASN A 714 -4.18 9.45 18.98
CA ASN A 714 -4.47 10.43 20.02
C ASN A 714 -4.84 9.75 21.35
N ASN A 715 -5.77 8.79 21.30
CA ASN A 715 -6.16 8.03 22.50
C ASN A 715 -4.97 7.25 23.06
N TRP A 716 -4.16 6.60 22.22
CA TRP A 716 -2.96 5.85 22.64
C TRP A 716 -1.91 6.75 23.32
N MET A 717 -1.71 7.96 22.81
CA MET A 717 -0.88 8.99 23.44
C MET A 717 -1.46 9.54 24.75
N GLY A 718 -2.65 9.10 25.16
CA GLY A 718 -3.35 9.55 26.36
C GLY A 718 -4.08 10.88 26.16
N TRP A 719 -4.22 11.35 24.92
CA TRP A 719 -4.90 12.60 24.58
C TRP A 719 -6.39 12.38 24.35
N SER A 720 -7.18 13.42 24.63
CA SER A 720 -8.64 13.36 24.50
C SER A 720 -9.07 13.39 23.03
N ASP A 721 -9.85 12.41 22.61
CA ASP A 721 -10.49 12.41 21.30
C ASP A 721 -11.81 11.67 21.39
N SER A 722 -12.89 12.32 20.95
CA SER A 722 -14.22 11.71 20.84
C SER A 722 -14.69 11.08 22.17
N GLY A 723 -14.37 11.75 23.28
CA GLY A 723 -14.75 11.33 24.65
C GLY A 723 -13.88 10.22 25.25
N MET A 724 -12.78 9.83 24.61
CA MET A 724 -11.82 8.85 25.12
C MET A 724 -10.43 9.48 25.31
N GLY A 725 -9.65 8.93 26.24
CA GLY A 725 -8.34 9.47 26.61
C GLY A 725 -8.43 10.67 27.56
N GLY A 726 -7.28 11.22 27.93
CA GLY A 726 -7.16 12.23 28.99
C GLY A 726 -7.03 11.60 30.41
N PRO A 727 -6.49 12.35 31.38
CA PRO A 727 -6.17 11.82 32.70
C PRO A 727 -7.36 11.22 33.46
N GLU A 728 -8.53 11.85 33.40
CA GLU A 728 -9.75 11.38 34.07
C GLU A 728 -10.25 10.07 33.47
N TRP A 729 -10.18 9.94 32.14
CA TRP A 729 -10.58 8.72 31.45
C TRP A 729 -9.64 7.57 31.78
N GLU A 730 -8.32 7.80 31.74
CA GLU A 730 -7.31 6.78 32.05
C GLU A 730 -7.42 6.31 33.51
N LYS A 731 -7.73 7.21 34.44
CA LYS A 731 -7.96 6.84 35.85
C LYS A 731 -9.10 5.83 36.03
N GLN A 732 -10.13 5.89 35.17
CA GLN A 732 -11.30 5.02 35.26
C GLN A 732 -11.12 3.72 34.44
N HIS A 733 -10.52 3.83 33.25
CA HIS A 733 -10.49 2.76 32.25
C HIS A 733 -9.13 2.05 32.14
N GLY A 734 -8.07 2.62 32.72
CA GLY A 734 -6.69 2.21 32.54
C GLY A 734 -6.02 2.90 31.35
N ARG A 735 -4.71 2.73 31.22
CA ARG A 735 -3.94 3.33 30.12
C ARG A 735 -4.20 2.60 28.80
N PRO A 736 -4.46 3.33 27.70
CA PRO A 736 -4.59 2.75 26.38
C PRO A 736 -3.34 1.98 25.97
N CYS A 737 -3.56 0.85 25.30
CA CYS A 737 -2.50 0.11 24.63
C CYS A 737 -3.03 -0.45 23.32
N LEU A 738 -2.15 -0.54 22.32
CA LEU A 738 -2.48 -1.02 20.98
C LEU A 738 -1.62 -2.22 20.64
N PRO A 739 -2.12 -3.19 19.83
CA PRO A 739 -1.24 -4.19 19.24
C PRO A 739 -0.28 -3.53 18.26
N SER A 740 0.64 -4.32 17.70
CA SER A 740 1.47 -3.89 16.58
C SER A 740 0.58 -3.53 15.38
N VAL A 741 0.38 -2.24 15.10
CA VAL A 741 -0.54 -1.78 14.04
C VAL A 741 0.06 -0.61 13.26
N MET A 742 -0.09 -0.67 11.94
CA MET A 742 0.22 0.42 11.02
C MET A 742 -0.97 1.37 10.94
N LEU A 743 -0.72 2.66 11.17
CA LEU A 743 -1.73 3.72 11.18
C LEU A 743 -1.37 4.78 10.14
N HIS A 744 -2.30 5.04 9.21
CA HIS A 744 -2.14 6.10 8.22
C HIS A 744 -3.49 6.70 7.81
N PRO A 745 -3.67 8.04 7.87
CA PRO A 745 -2.65 9.05 8.23
C PRO A 745 -2.73 9.48 9.71
N ILE A 746 -1.59 9.88 10.26
CA ILE A 746 -1.47 10.57 11.54
C ILE A 746 -0.96 11.99 11.28
N LYS A 747 -1.82 12.98 11.48
CA LYS A 747 -1.51 14.39 11.17
C LYS A 747 -1.58 15.23 12.43
N ASN A 748 -0.65 16.17 12.56
CA ASN A 748 -0.61 17.16 13.64
C ASN A 748 -0.60 16.53 15.05
N SER A 749 0.33 15.58 15.30
CA SER A 749 0.44 14.87 16.59
C SER A 749 0.90 15.77 17.74
N VAL A 750 -0.04 16.50 18.34
CA VAL A 750 0.16 17.31 19.54
C VAL A 750 -0.98 17.04 20.55
N PRO A 751 -0.76 17.30 21.85
CA PRO A 751 -1.82 17.17 22.84
C PRO A 751 -3.10 17.90 22.43
N THR A 752 -4.21 17.17 22.43
CA THR A 752 -5.52 17.66 22.01
C THR A 752 -6.23 18.39 23.15
N LYS A 753 -7.24 19.19 22.80
CA LYS A 753 -8.16 19.78 23.78
C LYS A 753 -9.15 18.72 24.28
N ALA A 754 -9.71 18.94 25.47
CA ALA A 754 -10.64 17.99 26.10
C ALA A 754 -11.89 17.66 25.25
N ASP A 755 -12.35 18.60 24.42
CA ASP A 755 -13.51 18.47 23.54
C ASP A 755 -13.15 18.10 22.09
N HIS A 756 -11.89 17.75 21.82
CA HIS A 756 -11.42 17.41 20.48
C HIS A 756 -12.15 16.17 19.92
N LYS A 757 -12.44 16.22 18.63
CA LYS A 757 -13.01 15.12 17.86
C LYS A 757 -12.30 15.07 16.52
N THR A 758 -11.64 13.95 16.24
CA THR A 758 -11.18 13.67 14.88
C THR A 758 -12.41 13.54 13.98
N SER A 759 -12.38 14.23 12.84
CA SER A 759 -13.43 14.16 11.83
C SER A 759 -12.87 13.65 10.51
N PHE A 760 -13.71 12.95 9.76
CA PHE A 760 -13.48 12.64 8.36
C PHE A 760 -13.93 13.81 7.49
N ASP A 761 -13.09 14.22 6.53
CA ASP A 761 -13.45 15.22 5.51
C ASP A 761 -13.08 14.71 4.12
N LEU A 762 -13.98 14.93 3.17
CA LEU A 762 -13.82 14.52 1.78
C LEU A 762 -14.51 15.57 0.89
N MET A 763 -13.71 16.24 0.06
CA MET A 763 -14.15 17.38 -0.75
C MET A 763 -15.33 17.07 -1.70
N PHE A 764 -15.53 15.79 -2.05
CA PHE A 764 -16.61 15.33 -2.95
C PHE A 764 -16.89 13.82 -2.80
N GLY A 765 -18.12 13.44 -2.50
CA GLY A 765 -18.55 12.03 -2.37
C GLY A 765 -18.92 11.66 -0.95
#